data_AF-A0AAW7JG94-F1
#
_entry.id   AF-A0AAW7JG94-F1
#
_cell.length_a   1.000
_cell.length_b   1.000
_cell.length_c   1.000
_cell.angle_alpha   90.00
_cell.angle_beta   90.00
_cell.angle_gamma   90.00
#
_symmetry.space_group_name_H-M   'P 1'
#
loop_
_entity.id
_entity.type
_entity.pdbx_description
1 polymer ?
#
loop_
_entity_poly.entity_id
_entity_poly.type
_entity_poly.pdbx_seq_one_letter_code
_entity_poly.pdbx_strand_id
1 'polypeptide(L)'
;MKVKSILLTFIAALIMVSCYKFTLIEQPHEAVTNSVFNGKVVVKRSGTSDNGSVLHVYGLFGICVPDGWKAEGDIVMTQVPKAGTDVGDDEYKSVITRRLVPNDKYTALLNKDYPKSGYKWIGFMTDRDFKSLFNTSTPETEVDSIYAEFSIRTDDKTGTFHLDYIAGHAAFDKADDIGGEERGWHTRIATFAGDNISNVTFTDTHITVTRPDGSTDNPTDGPDIKPEWDLERMPDATRDGAAVAYKDLKYNRLFTRTRGWNGGDGVLTVGLPDGSVFWTFNDSFYGRVNADDRSRGDCNFPRNSVMLQKATDGVLGETEDDLIWLVDYVNWTDPAAARYFHCRTHLRHPDGEKTLDEILAGDIDQDRVYWSGDGTIYDGKLQMMWMGTASQELRALGTSLATYRLDGTIPEGYYLDDIPDYLPKKGNYLYRELVKHQINDNTVSYGSTLCEGDDGHNYLYATNGYDVLVARTETHDLYSKWQYYVRPEEGGDFVWQDAYPTDEEMKRSQIMENNHQCNMPWVFKDGDWYYMTAQGPYFAREVYIYRSKTPYGPFGEKRLLFVLPGELDKLGDTAYHWLYMVNLHPALSRVEELVFSTNSDPDNFWKNFNDPGSADYYRPFFYRVFNWKNLFGDDTTSGIGGVSVTPVVKDGHYYNLQGIRVDRPTRGIYIHNGRKVVVR
;
A
#
# COMPACT_ATOMS: atom_id res chain seq x y z
N MET A 1 50.03 -0.81 -11.92
CA MET A 1 49.10 0.32 -11.70
C MET A 1 47.87 -0.23 -11.03
N LYS A 2 47.51 0.33 -9.86
CA LYS A 2 46.62 -0.29 -8.87
C LYS A 2 45.17 -0.32 -9.35
N VAL A 3 44.63 -1.53 -9.47
CA VAL A 3 43.18 -1.80 -9.48
C VAL A 3 42.66 -1.48 -8.08
N LYS A 4 41.83 -0.43 -7.95
CA LYS A 4 41.09 -0.18 -6.72
C LYS A 4 39.80 -0.99 -6.80
N SER A 5 39.75 -2.09 -6.06
CA SER A 5 38.49 -2.71 -5.64
C SER A 5 37.63 -1.64 -4.98
N ILE A 6 36.42 -1.46 -5.49
CA ILE A 6 35.35 -0.78 -4.77
C ILE A 6 34.97 -1.74 -3.63
N LEU A 7 35.47 -1.43 -2.45
CA LEU A 7 35.04 -2.05 -1.20
C LEU A 7 33.63 -1.51 -0.95
N LEU A 8 32.60 -2.30 -1.28
CA LEU A 8 31.27 -2.10 -0.74
C LEU A 8 31.43 -2.13 0.78
N THR A 9 31.41 -0.97 1.40
CA THR A 9 31.39 -0.88 2.85
C THR A 9 29.98 -1.28 3.24
N PHE A 10 29.78 -2.57 3.50
CA PHE A 10 28.72 -3.04 4.39
C PHE A 10 28.92 -2.28 5.70
N ILE A 11 28.31 -1.11 5.81
CA ILE A 11 27.90 -0.64 7.12
C ILE A 11 26.90 -1.70 7.52
N ALA A 12 27.34 -2.63 8.35
CA ALA A 12 26.46 -3.40 9.20
C ALA A 12 25.68 -2.36 10.00
N ALA A 13 24.59 -1.85 9.42
CA ALA A 13 23.46 -1.45 10.21
C ALA A 13 23.29 -2.62 11.18
N LEU A 14 23.37 -2.36 12.48
CA LEU A 14 22.81 -3.29 13.44
C LEU A 14 21.31 -3.35 13.12
N ILE A 15 20.98 -4.13 12.10
CA ILE A 15 19.68 -4.75 11.95
C ILE A 15 19.56 -5.48 13.27
N MET A 16 18.69 -4.98 14.15
CA MET A 16 18.33 -5.72 15.36
C MET A 16 17.49 -6.91 14.89
N VAL A 17 18.20 -7.92 14.36
CA VAL A 17 17.62 -9.21 13.99
C VAL A 17 17.18 -9.84 15.30
N SER A 18 15.90 -9.68 15.60
CA SER A 18 15.10 -10.50 16.52
C SER A 18 15.71 -11.89 16.65
N CYS A 19 16.16 -12.35 17.83
CA CYS A 19 16.86 -13.64 17.96
C CYS A 19 15.98 -14.86 17.63
N TYR A 20 14.67 -14.71 17.45
CA TYR A 20 13.71 -15.79 17.25
C TYR A 20 12.71 -15.47 16.12
N LYS A 21 12.18 -16.48 15.43
CA LYS A 21 11.12 -16.36 14.41
C LYS A 21 10.05 -17.43 14.67
N PHE A 22 8.77 -17.10 14.41
CA PHE A 22 7.75 -18.14 14.29
C PHE A 22 7.84 -18.79 12.92
N THR A 23 7.84 -20.12 12.88
CA THR A 23 7.93 -20.88 11.62
C THR A 23 6.64 -21.60 11.26
N LEU A 24 5.74 -21.76 12.23
CA LEU A 24 4.42 -22.36 12.02
C LEU A 24 3.47 -21.84 13.09
N ILE A 25 2.25 -21.53 12.68
CA ILE A 25 1.10 -21.32 13.57
C ILE A 25 -0.03 -22.18 13.02
N GLU A 26 -0.56 -23.03 13.88
CA GLU A 26 -1.67 -23.93 13.56
C GLU A 26 -2.83 -23.59 14.50
N GLN A 27 -3.96 -23.13 13.94
CA GLN A 27 -5.19 -22.85 14.67
C GLN A 27 -6.41 -23.00 13.74
N PRO A 28 -7.63 -23.20 14.26
CA PRO A 28 -8.84 -23.15 13.46
C PRO A 28 -9.11 -21.76 12.87
N HIS A 29 -9.65 -21.73 11.65
CA HIS A 29 -10.15 -20.52 11.00
C HIS A 29 -11.56 -20.13 11.46
N GLU A 30 -12.30 -21.08 12.07
CA GLU A 30 -13.63 -20.86 12.61
C GLU A 30 -13.75 -21.41 14.04
N ALA A 31 -14.54 -20.72 14.87
CA ALA A 31 -15.01 -21.17 16.16
C ALA A 31 -16.47 -20.79 16.35
N VAL A 32 -17.09 -21.29 17.42
CA VAL A 32 -18.46 -20.94 17.79
C VAL A 32 -18.41 -20.07 19.05
N THR A 33 -19.39 -19.21 19.28
CA THR A 33 -19.51 -18.48 20.54
C THR A 33 -19.49 -19.42 21.74
N ASN A 34 -18.87 -18.99 22.84
CA ASN A 34 -18.75 -19.73 24.09
C ASN A 34 -18.04 -21.11 23.96
N SER A 35 -17.29 -21.34 22.88
CA SER A 35 -16.55 -22.58 22.63
C SER A 35 -15.05 -22.43 22.92
N VAL A 36 -14.35 -23.55 22.88
CA VAL A 36 -12.88 -23.59 23.01
C VAL A 36 -12.28 -24.04 21.69
N PHE A 37 -11.23 -23.36 21.25
CA PHE A 37 -10.38 -23.83 20.17
C PHE A 37 -8.95 -24.00 20.66
N ASN A 38 -8.20 -24.88 20.01
CA ASN A 38 -6.81 -25.19 20.33
C ASN A 38 -5.91 -24.65 19.23
N GLY A 39 -4.68 -24.28 19.59
CA GLY A 39 -3.68 -23.88 18.62
C GLY A 39 -2.26 -24.22 19.06
N LYS A 40 -1.33 -24.05 18.12
CA LYS A 40 0.09 -24.36 18.28
C LYS A 40 0.95 -23.33 17.57
N VAL A 41 1.97 -22.80 18.25
CA VAL A 41 2.99 -21.92 17.67
C VAL A 41 4.36 -22.59 17.75
N VAL A 42 5.11 -22.64 16.65
CA VAL A 42 6.48 -23.17 16.58
C VAL A 42 7.48 -22.04 16.42
N VAL A 43 8.53 -22.04 17.25
CA VAL A 43 9.57 -21.02 17.35
C VAL A 43 10.94 -21.59 16.95
N LYS A 44 11.71 -20.84 16.15
CA LYS A 44 13.14 -21.12 15.81
C LYS A 44 14.02 -19.88 15.97
N ARG A 45 15.35 -20.01 15.95
CA ARG A 45 16.31 -18.88 15.97
C ARG A 45 16.40 -18.20 14.59
N SER A 46 16.63 -16.89 14.54
CA SER A 46 16.93 -16.15 13.31
C SER A 46 18.43 -16.15 12.97
N GLY A 47 18.79 -16.04 11.69
CA GLY A 47 20.17 -15.67 11.28
C GLY A 47 21.18 -16.80 11.05
N THR A 48 20.80 -18.07 10.96
CA THR A 48 21.64 -19.13 10.37
C THR A 48 20.81 -19.97 9.42
N SER A 49 21.47 -20.65 8.46
CA SER A 49 20.84 -21.68 7.60
C SER A 49 19.91 -22.56 8.42
N ASP A 50 18.85 -23.11 7.83
CA ASP A 50 17.71 -23.79 8.49
C ASP A 50 18.05 -24.98 9.44
N ASN A 51 19.32 -25.17 9.76
CA ASN A 51 19.92 -26.03 10.78
C ASN A 51 20.11 -25.37 12.17
N GLY A 52 19.53 -24.20 12.41
CA GLY A 52 19.82 -23.29 13.53
C GLY A 52 19.57 -23.82 14.95
N SER A 53 20.56 -23.66 15.83
CA SER A 53 20.52 -24.00 17.25
C SER A 53 19.70 -23.00 18.07
N VAL A 54 18.78 -23.49 18.92
CA VAL A 54 18.00 -22.66 19.86
C VAL A 54 18.73 -22.56 21.22
N LEU A 55 18.81 -21.35 21.80
CA LEU A 55 19.37 -21.11 23.14
C LEU A 55 18.37 -21.52 24.23
N HIS A 56 18.86 -22.25 25.24
CA HIS A 56 18.09 -23.05 26.21
C HIS A 56 17.29 -22.30 27.30
N VAL A 57 17.12 -20.98 27.23
CA VAL A 57 16.43 -20.22 28.31
C VAL A 57 15.19 -19.50 27.75
N TYR A 58 14.40 -20.24 26.97
CA TYR A 58 13.07 -19.79 26.56
C TYR A 58 12.05 -20.11 27.66
N GLY A 59 11.20 -19.16 28.01
CA GLY A 59 10.33 -19.32 29.17
C GLY A 59 9.11 -18.40 29.21
N LEU A 60 8.96 -17.47 28.27
CA LEU A 60 7.82 -16.55 28.20
C LEU A 60 7.01 -16.79 26.94
N PHE A 61 5.69 -16.73 27.06
CA PHE A 61 4.74 -16.80 25.94
C PHE A 61 3.60 -15.81 26.21
N GLY A 62 3.11 -15.10 25.20
CA GLY A 62 2.02 -14.17 25.32
C GLY A 62 1.03 -14.34 24.17
N ILE A 63 -0.25 -14.20 24.49
CA ILE A 63 -1.35 -14.31 23.54
C ILE A 63 -2.20 -13.04 23.65
N CYS A 64 -2.41 -12.34 22.53
CA CYS A 64 -3.33 -11.22 22.43
C CYS A 64 -4.70 -11.73 21.97
N VAL A 65 -5.71 -11.55 22.80
CA VAL A 65 -7.09 -12.01 22.53
C VAL A 65 -8.09 -10.89 22.75
N PRO A 66 -9.29 -10.96 22.14
CA PRO A 66 -10.36 -9.99 22.39
C PRO A 66 -10.72 -9.82 23.87
N ASP A 67 -11.18 -8.63 24.23
CA ASP A 67 -11.71 -8.37 25.57
C ASP A 67 -12.94 -9.26 25.84
N GLY A 68 -12.82 -10.09 26.88
CA GLY A 68 -13.81 -11.10 27.26
C GLY A 68 -13.31 -12.53 27.08
N TRP A 69 -12.37 -12.74 26.15
CA TRP A 69 -11.78 -14.06 25.90
C TRP A 69 -10.75 -14.40 26.97
N LYS A 70 -10.46 -15.70 27.09
CA LYS A 70 -9.48 -16.20 28.06
C LYS A 70 -8.76 -17.43 27.51
N ALA A 71 -7.50 -17.55 27.88
CA ALA A 71 -6.83 -18.84 27.82
C ALA A 71 -7.56 -19.84 28.74
N GLU A 72 -7.62 -21.09 28.30
CA GLU A 72 -8.28 -22.15 29.03
C GLU A 72 -7.46 -23.44 28.99
N GLY A 73 -7.61 -24.26 30.03
CA GLY A 73 -6.88 -25.51 30.17
C GLY A 73 -5.40 -25.30 30.49
N ASP A 74 -4.64 -26.38 30.39
CA ASP A 74 -3.20 -26.33 30.53
C ASP A 74 -2.57 -25.90 29.21
N ILE A 75 -1.87 -24.76 29.24
CA ILE A 75 -0.99 -24.34 28.16
C ILE A 75 0.39 -24.94 28.44
N VAL A 76 1.00 -25.53 27.42
CA VAL A 76 2.29 -26.20 27.55
C VAL A 76 3.28 -25.69 26.52
N MET A 77 4.54 -25.66 26.92
CA MET A 77 5.66 -25.38 26.04
C MET A 77 6.53 -26.62 25.95
N THR A 78 6.82 -27.03 24.73
CA THR A 78 7.53 -28.27 24.42
C THR A 78 8.81 -27.97 23.68
N GLN A 79 9.90 -28.55 24.16
CA GLN A 79 11.23 -28.49 23.55
C GLN A 79 11.55 -29.84 22.91
N VAL A 80 11.93 -29.80 21.62
CA VAL A 80 12.30 -30.98 20.84
C VAL A 80 13.82 -31.01 20.63
N PRO A 81 14.54 -32.00 21.19
CA PRO A 81 15.98 -32.11 20.98
C PRO A 81 16.29 -32.45 19.51
N LYS A 82 17.47 -32.04 19.03
CA LYS A 82 17.94 -32.40 17.69
C LYS A 82 18.32 -33.89 17.64
N ALA A 83 18.11 -34.53 16.49
CA ALA A 83 18.49 -35.94 16.31
C ALA A 83 20.02 -36.12 16.40
N GLY A 84 20.47 -37.05 17.24
CA GLY A 84 21.91 -37.37 17.42
C GLY A 84 22.62 -36.62 18.55
N THR A 85 21.92 -35.76 19.28
CA THR A 85 22.44 -34.99 20.41
C THR A 85 22.75 -35.90 21.62
N ASP A 86 24.03 -36.09 21.94
CA ASP A 86 24.49 -36.77 23.17
C ASP A 86 24.84 -35.75 24.25
N VAL A 87 23.86 -35.45 25.09
CA VAL A 87 23.90 -34.42 26.13
C VAL A 87 24.24 -34.96 27.52
N GLY A 88 24.57 -36.25 27.62
CA GLY A 88 25.01 -36.90 28.85
C GLY A 88 23.95 -37.00 29.98
N ASP A 89 22.73 -36.50 29.74
CA ASP A 89 21.60 -36.53 30.67
C ASP A 89 20.40 -37.22 29.99
N ASP A 90 19.84 -38.25 30.63
CA ASP A 90 18.77 -39.08 30.05
C ASP A 90 17.45 -38.30 29.86
N GLU A 91 17.20 -37.22 30.61
CA GLU A 91 16.00 -36.37 30.40
C GLU A 91 16.03 -35.66 29.04
N TYR A 92 17.21 -35.25 28.57
CA TYR A 92 17.40 -34.46 27.35
C TYR A 92 17.52 -35.29 26.06
N LYS A 93 17.56 -36.62 26.17
CA LYS A 93 17.34 -37.52 25.03
C LYS A 93 15.86 -37.57 24.60
N SER A 94 14.97 -36.91 25.35
CA SER A 94 13.52 -36.96 25.17
C SER A 94 12.90 -35.59 24.94
N VAL A 95 11.68 -35.57 24.40
CA VAL A 95 10.86 -34.36 24.25
C VAL A 95 10.48 -33.85 25.64
N ILE A 96 10.84 -32.61 25.96
CA ILE A 96 10.61 -32.02 27.28
C ILE A 96 9.40 -31.08 27.19
N THR A 97 8.42 -31.27 28.07
CA THR A 97 7.24 -30.40 28.19
C THR A 97 7.24 -29.68 29.53
N ARG A 98 6.92 -28.38 29.53
CA ARG A 98 6.78 -27.52 30.71
C ARG A 98 5.43 -26.82 30.67
N ARG A 99 4.83 -26.58 31.84
CA ARG A 99 3.54 -25.89 31.91
C ARG A 99 3.79 -24.39 31.81
N LEU A 100 2.98 -23.68 31.03
CA LEU A 100 2.96 -22.23 30.98
C LEU A 100 1.92 -21.71 31.98
N VAL A 101 2.38 -21.05 33.04
CA VAL A 101 1.54 -20.43 34.08
C VAL A 101 1.35 -18.94 33.82
N PRO A 102 0.15 -18.37 34.07
CA PRO A 102 -0.07 -16.93 33.93
C PRO A 102 0.94 -16.11 34.75
N ASN A 103 1.42 -15.01 34.18
CA ASN A 103 2.36 -14.09 34.83
C ASN A 103 1.87 -12.64 34.70
N ASP A 104 1.47 -12.04 35.82
CA ASP A 104 0.85 -10.71 35.86
C ASP A 104 1.82 -9.59 35.47
N LYS A 105 3.10 -9.70 35.85
CA LYS A 105 4.13 -8.71 35.51
C LYS A 105 4.39 -8.67 34.01
N TYR A 106 4.51 -9.85 33.39
CA TYR A 106 4.69 -9.95 31.95
C TYR A 106 3.43 -9.52 31.19
N THR A 107 2.25 -9.89 31.69
CA THR A 107 0.96 -9.43 31.16
C THR A 107 0.85 -7.90 31.17
N ALA A 108 1.19 -7.26 32.28
CA ALA A 108 1.15 -5.80 32.41
C ALA A 108 2.14 -5.12 31.45
N LEU A 109 3.34 -5.69 31.29
CA LEU A 109 4.35 -5.19 30.36
C LEU A 109 3.85 -5.25 28.91
N LEU A 110 3.29 -6.39 28.47
CA LEU A 110 2.75 -6.55 27.12
C LEU A 110 1.60 -5.58 26.82
N ASN A 111 0.67 -5.39 27.75
CA ASN A 111 -0.44 -4.46 27.56
C ASN A 111 0.01 -2.99 27.55
N LYS A 112 1.10 -2.65 28.26
CA LYS A 112 1.67 -1.30 28.28
C LYS A 112 2.41 -1.00 26.98
N ASP A 113 3.25 -1.92 26.52
CA ASP A 113 4.17 -1.68 25.41
C ASP A 113 3.52 -1.99 24.05
N TYR A 114 2.45 -2.80 24.02
CA TYR A 114 1.68 -3.14 22.82
C TYR A 114 0.16 -3.04 23.02
N PRO A 115 -0.36 -1.83 23.28
CA PRO A 115 -1.79 -1.63 23.44
C PRO A 115 -2.55 -1.94 22.15
N LYS A 116 -3.67 -2.65 22.27
CA LYS A 116 -4.59 -2.95 21.16
C LYS A 116 -6.03 -2.75 21.62
N SER A 117 -6.73 -1.76 21.07
CA SER A 117 -8.09 -1.42 21.47
C SER A 117 -9.05 -2.60 21.29
N GLY A 118 -9.81 -2.95 22.34
CA GLY A 118 -10.74 -4.09 22.35
C GLY A 118 -10.08 -5.46 22.52
N TYR A 119 -8.77 -5.49 22.80
CA TYR A 119 -7.99 -6.70 23.03
C TYR A 119 -7.17 -6.53 24.31
N LYS A 120 -6.75 -7.68 24.86
CA LYS A 120 -5.81 -7.76 25.97
C LYS A 120 -4.75 -8.81 25.69
N TRP A 121 -3.53 -8.52 26.11
CA TRP A 121 -2.48 -9.53 26.22
C TRP A 121 -2.68 -10.37 27.47
N ILE A 122 -2.40 -11.67 27.35
CA ILE A 122 -2.29 -12.63 28.44
C ILE A 122 -0.88 -13.20 28.38
N GLY A 123 -0.05 -12.87 29.38
CA GLY A 123 1.34 -13.32 29.48
C GLY A 123 1.47 -14.57 30.35
N PHE A 124 2.33 -15.47 29.91
CA PHE A 124 2.65 -16.73 30.56
C PHE A 124 4.15 -16.88 30.74
N MET A 125 4.53 -17.65 31.77
CA MET A 125 5.89 -18.07 32.04
C MET A 125 5.93 -19.57 32.31
N THR A 126 7.00 -20.27 31.96
CA THR A 126 7.13 -21.69 32.31
C THR A 126 7.16 -21.88 33.83
N ASP A 127 6.56 -22.95 34.36
CA ASP A 127 6.47 -23.25 35.81
C ASP A 127 7.81 -23.63 36.45
N ARG A 128 8.82 -23.83 35.61
CA ARG A 128 10.23 -24.06 35.92
C ARG A 128 11.03 -23.88 34.65
N ASP A 129 12.33 -23.74 34.78
CA ASP A 129 13.20 -23.75 33.62
C ASP A 129 13.13 -25.09 32.88
N PHE A 130 13.43 -25.07 31.58
CA PHE A 130 13.80 -26.30 30.89
C PHE A 130 15.02 -26.95 31.59
N LYS A 131 15.89 -26.15 32.27
CA LYS A 131 16.94 -26.61 33.20
C LYS A 131 17.18 -25.75 34.45
N SER A 132 17.38 -26.38 35.61
CA SER A 132 18.19 -25.80 36.69
C SER A 132 19.67 -25.76 36.28
N LEU A 133 20.14 -24.63 35.73
CA LEU A 133 21.56 -24.26 35.51
C LEU A 133 22.49 -25.35 34.92
N PHE A 134 22.78 -25.28 33.61
CA PHE A 134 23.85 -26.08 32.99
C PHE A 134 25.20 -25.84 33.68
N ASN A 135 25.89 -26.93 34.00
CA ASN A 135 27.28 -26.96 34.44
C ASN A 135 28.20 -26.43 33.31
N THR A 136 29.24 -25.70 33.70
CA THR A 136 29.88 -24.58 33.01
C THR A 136 30.82 -24.91 31.83
N SER A 137 30.41 -25.69 30.83
CA SER A 137 31.37 -26.03 29.74
C SER A 137 30.91 -26.04 28.28
N THR A 138 29.62 -25.99 27.95
CA THR A 138 29.18 -25.84 26.53
C THR A 138 27.75 -25.26 26.46
N PRO A 139 27.56 -23.94 26.24
CA PRO A 139 26.25 -23.28 26.35
C PRO A 139 25.43 -23.23 25.05
N GLU A 140 26.03 -23.57 23.91
CA GLU A 140 25.39 -23.45 22.60
C GLU A 140 25.20 -24.85 22.00
N THR A 141 24.05 -25.11 21.36
CA THR A 141 23.65 -26.34 20.61
C THR A 141 23.09 -27.49 21.49
N GLU A 142 21.92 -28.12 21.26
CA GLU A 142 21.28 -28.63 20.04
C GLU A 142 19.75 -28.96 20.22
N VAL A 143 18.86 -27.97 20.11
CA VAL A 143 17.39 -28.17 20.06
C VAL A 143 16.90 -27.90 18.63
N ASP A 144 16.04 -28.75 18.09
CA ASP A 144 15.48 -28.60 16.74
C ASP A 144 14.34 -27.56 16.69
N SER A 145 13.43 -27.61 17.65
CA SER A 145 12.31 -26.67 17.75
C SER A 145 11.78 -26.53 19.18
N ILE A 146 11.17 -25.37 19.45
CA ILE A 146 10.33 -25.16 20.64
C ILE A 146 8.93 -24.80 20.12
N TYR A 147 7.89 -25.34 20.73
CA TYR A 147 6.52 -24.95 20.40
C TYR A 147 5.65 -24.79 21.64
N ALA A 148 4.65 -23.92 21.56
CA ALA A 148 3.63 -23.74 22.58
C ALA A 148 2.29 -24.25 22.05
N GLU A 149 1.60 -25.07 22.83
CA GLU A 149 0.23 -25.52 22.58
C GLU A 149 -0.69 -24.81 23.57
N PHE A 150 -1.76 -24.21 23.06
CA PHE A 150 -2.67 -23.37 23.83
C PHE A 150 -4.13 -23.67 23.50
N SER A 151 -5.03 -23.36 24.43
CA SER A 151 -6.47 -23.38 24.19
C SER A 151 -7.09 -22.03 24.60
N ILE A 152 -8.04 -21.55 23.82
CA ILE A 152 -8.68 -20.24 24.01
C ILE A 152 -10.19 -20.42 23.99
N ARG A 153 -10.86 -19.81 24.97
CA ARG A 153 -12.32 -19.73 25.03
C ARG A 153 -12.82 -18.42 24.44
N THR A 154 -13.73 -18.55 23.48
CA THR A 154 -14.51 -17.44 22.91
C THR A 154 -15.62 -17.00 23.86
N ASP A 155 -16.03 -15.74 23.79
CA ASP A 155 -17.20 -15.22 24.50
C ASP A 155 -18.48 -15.35 23.65
N ASP A 156 -19.51 -14.57 23.96
CA ASP A 156 -20.79 -14.55 23.25
C ASP A 156 -20.81 -13.64 22.00
N LYS A 157 -19.70 -12.94 21.71
CA LYS A 157 -19.60 -12.08 20.53
C LYS A 157 -19.26 -12.90 19.30
N THR A 158 -19.85 -12.51 18.17
CA THR A 158 -19.52 -13.10 16.87
C THR A 158 -18.81 -12.11 15.96
N GLY A 159 -18.16 -12.63 14.92
CA GLY A 159 -17.36 -11.86 13.96
C GLY A 159 -15.94 -12.40 13.84
N THR A 160 -15.10 -11.69 13.09
CA THR A 160 -13.71 -12.07 12.87
C THR A 160 -12.80 -11.42 13.90
N PHE A 161 -12.05 -12.23 14.64
CA PHE A 161 -11.15 -11.79 15.70
C PHE A 161 -9.71 -12.15 15.38
N HIS A 162 -8.78 -11.24 15.68
CA HIS A 162 -7.36 -11.38 15.32
C HIS A 162 -6.52 -11.66 16.53
N LEU A 163 -5.70 -12.70 16.43
CA LEU A 163 -4.85 -13.14 17.52
C LEU A 163 -3.39 -12.82 17.18
N ASP A 164 -2.68 -12.26 18.16
CA ASP A 164 -1.24 -12.03 18.06
C ASP A 164 -0.53 -12.89 19.09
N TYR A 165 0.66 -13.36 18.74
CA TYR A 165 1.48 -14.20 19.61
C TYR A 165 2.84 -13.55 19.81
N ILE A 166 3.35 -13.67 21.03
CA ILE A 166 4.69 -13.20 21.37
C ILE A 166 5.35 -14.24 22.23
N ALA A 167 6.67 -14.34 22.13
CA ALA A 167 7.38 -15.32 22.92
C ALA A 167 8.81 -14.83 23.20
N GLY A 168 9.34 -15.22 24.36
CA GLY A 168 10.49 -14.56 24.95
C GLY A 168 11.25 -15.40 25.97
N HIS A 169 12.29 -14.79 26.52
CA HIS A 169 13.34 -15.47 27.26
C HIS A 169 13.43 -14.92 28.68
N ALA A 170 13.20 -15.79 29.66
CA ALA A 170 13.43 -15.50 31.08
C ALA A 170 13.70 -16.80 31.83
N ALA A 171 14.65 -16.77 32.76
CA ALA A 171 14.85 -17.84 33.72
C ALA A 171 13.74 -17.81 34.79
N PHE A 172 13.30 -18.98 35.24
CA PHE A 172 12.20 -19.15 36.19
C PHE A 172 12.44 -18.41 37.52
N ASP A 173 13.67 -18.45 38.02
CA ASP A 173 14.08 -17.75 39.25
C ASP A 173 14.11 -16.22 39.11
N LYS A 174 13.85 -15.70 37.90
CA LYS A 174 13.79 -14.27 37.56
C LYS A 174 12.37 -13.77 37.30
N ALA A 175 11.34 -14.57 37.60
CA ALA A 175 9.95 -14.16 37.45
C ALA A 175 9.64 -12.82 38.14
N ASP A 176 10.28 -12.55 39.28
CA ASP A 176 10.07 -11.33 40.04
C ASP A 176 10.80 -10.10 39.50
N ASP A 177 11.84 -10.29 38.71
CA ASP A 177 12.65 -9.22 38.14
C ASP A 177 12.04 -8.64 36.84
N ILE A 178 10.94 -9.25 36.33
CA ILE A 178 10.23 -8.81 35.13
C ILE A 178 9.70 -7.37 35.32
N GLY A 179 10.16 -6.45 34.48
CA GLY A 179 9.74 -5.04 34.50
C GLY A 179 10.55 -4.11 35.43
N GLY A 180 11.67 -4.58 36.01
CA GLY A 180 12.54 -3.77 36.89
C GLY A 180 13.38 -2.69 36.18
N GLU A 181 13.94 -1.75 36.96
CA GLU A 181 14.67 -0.56 36.49
C GLU A 181 16.14 -0.84 36.09
N GLU A 182 16.83 -1.82 36.70
CA GLU A 182 18.21 -2.21 36.32
C GLU A 182 18.24 -3.38 35.33
N ARG A 183 18.48 -3.07 34.05
CA ARG A 183 18.63 -4.04 32.95
C ARG A 183 20.12 -4.40 32.73
N GLY A 184 20.71 -5.13 33.67
CA GLY A 184 22.11 -5.57 33.57
C GLY A 184 22.29 -6.85 32.74
N TRP A 185 23.46 -7.01 32.09
CA TRP A 185 23.88 -8.25 31.39
C TRP A 185 23.94 -9.50 32.32
N HIS A 186 23.60 -9.37 33.60
CA HIS A 186 23.71 -10.40 34.63
C HIS A 186 22.37 -10.84 35.23
N THR A 187 21.25 -10.18 34.92
CA THR A 187 19.93 -10.59 35.42
C THR A 187 19.28 -11.69 34.58
N ARG A 188 19.82 -12.04 33.40
CA ARG A 188 19.34 -13.12 32.50
C ARG A 188 17.81 -13.14 32.25
N ILE A 189 17.14 -12.02 32.44
CA ILE A 189 15.92 -11.73 31.70
C ILE A 189 16.43 -11.21 30.37
N ALA A 190 16.53 -12.08 29.37
CA ALA A 190 16.85 -11.62 28.02
C ALA A 190 15.59 -11.02 27.43
N THR A 191 15.26 -9.86 27.94
CA THR A 191 14.43 -8.93 27.24
C THR A 191 15.31 -7.77 26.81
N PHE A 192 15.26 -7.47 25.51
CA PHE A 192 15.53 -6.13 24.97
C PHE A 192 17.01 -5.75 24.79
N ALA A 193 17.42 -5.56 23.53
CA ALA A 193 18.43 -4.57 23.20
C ALA A 193 17.66 -3.27 22.89
N GLY A 194 17.87 -2.24 23.71
CA GLY A 194 17.36 -0.87 23.49
C GLY A 194 15.84 -0.74 23.46
N ASP A 195 15.22 -0.46 24.62
CA ASP A 195 13.87 0.11 24.86
C ASP A 195 12.66 -0.34 24.02
N ASN A 196 12.77 -1.41 23.25
CA ASN A 196 11.68 -2.00 22.48
C ASN A 196 11.60 -3.49 22.76
N ILE A 197 10.37 -3.98 22.96
CA ILE A 197 10.12 -5.41 22.80
C ILE A 197 10.42 -5.74 21.32
N SER A 198 11.30 -6.71 21.10
CA SER A 198 11.55 -7.29 19.79
C SER A 198 11.03 -8.73 19.81
N ASN A 199 10.53 -9.22 18.67
CA ASN A 199 9.90 -10.53 18.45
C ASN A 199 8.36 -10.58 18.61
N VAL A 200 7.65 -9.47 18.38
CA VAL A 200 6.24 -9.58 18.00
C VAL A 200 6.21 -10.16 16.58
N THR A 201 5.61 -11.33 16.44
CA THR A 201 5.12 -11.71 15.12
C THR A 201 3.67 -11.26 15.08
N PHE A 202 3.40 -10.18 14.35
CA PHE A 202 2.04 -9.94 13.88
C PHE A 202 1.76 -11.03 12.87
N THR A 203 0.85 -11.91 13.23
CA THR A 203 0.46 -13.03 12.38
C THR A 203 -0.92 -12.68 11.89
N ASP A 204 -1.17 -12.75 10.59
CA ASP A 204 -2.52 -12.57 10.02
C ASP A 204 -3.41 -13.78 10.32
N THR A 205 -3.29 -14.32 11.53
CA THR A 205 -4.10 -15.41 12.03
C THR A 205 -5.35 -14.80 12.63
N HIS A 206 -6.48 -15.17 12.05
CA HIS A 206 -7.79 -14.76 12.50
C HIS A 206 -8.63 -16.00 12.77
N ILE A 207 -9.69 -15.79 13.53
CA ILE A 207 -10.73 -16.80 13.72
C ILE A 207 -12.08 -16.11 13.59
N THR A 208 -12.95 -16.69 12.78
CA THR A 208 -14.33 -16.26 12.64
C THR A 208 -15.16 -16.99 13.68
N VAL A 209 -15.72 -16.25 14.63
CA VAL A 209 -16.64 -16.79 15.64
C VAL A 209 -18.06 -16.61 15.16
N THR A 210 -18.74 -17.72 14.95
CA THR A 210 -20.14 -17.78 14.54
C THR A 210 -21.04 -18.15 15.72
N ARG A 211 -22.33 -17.86 15.61
CA ARG A 211 -23.34 -18.52 16.43
C ARG A 211 -23.44 -19.99 16.01
N PRO A 212 -24.05 -20.87 16.84
CA PRO A 212 -24.28 -22.26 16.45
C PRO A 212 -25.06 -22.47 15.14
N ASP A 213 -25.80 -21.46 14.68
CA ASP A 213 -26.53 -21.46 13.41
C ASP A 213 -25.73 -20.93 12.20
N GLY A 214 -24.45 -20.56 12.41
CA GLY A 214 -23.56 -20.00 11.39
C GLY A 214 -23.66 -18.48 11.20
N SER A 215 -24.55 -17.78 11.91
CA SER A 215 -24.69 -16.32 11.79
C SER A 215 -23.62 -15.55 12.56
N THR A 216 -23.36 -14.31 12.14
CA THR A 216 -22.43 -13.36 12.78
C THR A 216 -23.10 -12.00 13.04
N ASP A 217 -22.57 -11.23 13.99
CA ASP A 217 -22.98 -9.86 14.36
C ASP A 217 -22.51 -8.84 13.32
N ASN A 218 -21.41 -9.16 12.63
CA ASN A 218 -20.94 -8.45 11.45
C ASN A 218 -21.41 -9.23 10.22
N PRO A 219 -22.53 -8.86 9.57
CA PRO A 219 -22.90 -9.45 8.30
C PRO A 219 -21.81 -9.15 7.27
N THR A 220 -21.39 -10.17 6.54
CA THR A 220 -20.56 -10.12 5.33
C THR A 220 -21.34 -9.58 4.12
N ASP A 221 -22.32 -8.70 4.35
CA ASP A 221 -22.94 -7.94 3.27
C ASP A 221 -21.85 -6.96 2.81
N GLY A 222 -21.05 -7.43 1.84
CA GLY A 222 -20.04 -6.62 1.19
C GLY A 222 -20.66 -5.35 0.59
N PRO A 223 -19.82 -4.41 0.12
CA PRO A 223 -20.31 -3.28 -0.65
C PRO A 223 -21.31 -3.72 -1.73
N ASP A 224 -22.30 -2.87 -2.06
CA ASP A 224 -23.22 -3.10 -3.18
C ASP A 224 -22.47 -3.00 -4.51
N ILE A 225 -21.78 -4.09 -4.88
CA ILE A 225 -20.97 -4.18 -6.09
C ILE A 225 -21.89 -4.43 -7.28
N LYS A 226 -21.93 -3.46 -8.19
CA LYS A 226 -22.70 -3.59 -9.42
C LYS A 226 -21.97 -4.52 -10.41
N PRO A 227 -22.67 -5.48 -11.07
CA PRO A 227 -22.03 -6.40 -12.01
C PRO A 227 -21.25 -5.72 -13.14
N GLU A 228 -21.71 -4.56 -13.62
CA GLU A 228 -21.06 -3.79 -14.69
C GLU A 228 -19.70 -3.18 -14.31
N TRP A 229 -19.36 -3.20 -13.02
CA TRP A 229 -18.04 -2.80 -12.52
C TRP A 229 -16.98 -3.87 -12.76
N ASP A 230 -17.42 -5.11 -12.98
CA ASP A 230 -16.60 -6.28 -13.26
C ASP A 230 -15.40 -6.43 -12.30
N LEU A 231 -15.74 -6.59 -11.03
CA LEU A 231 -14.80 -6.71 -9.93
C LEU A 231 -14.73 -8.16 -9.46
N GLU A 232 -13.53 -8.70 -9.30
CA GLU A 232 -13.27 -10.03 -8.75
C GLU A 232 -12.82 -9.90 -7.29
N ARG A 233 -13.55 -10.50 -6.35
CA ARG A 233 -13.23 -10.42 -4.92
C ARG A 233 -11.91 -11.12 -4.60
N MET A 234 -11.10 -10.50 -3.75
CA MET A 234 -9.86 -11.06 -3.20
C MET A 234 -10.07 -11.45 -1.72
N PRO A 235 -10.59 -12.65 -1.43
CA PRO A 235 -11.05 -13.02 -0.08
C PRO A 235 -9.94 -12.95 0.98
N ASP A 236 -8.71 -13.33 0.62
CA ASP A 236 -7.59 -13.43 1.55
C ASP A 236 -6.65 -12.21 1.50
N ALA A 237 -7.05 -11.16 0.78
CA ALA A 237 -6.22 -9.97 0.60
C ALA A 237 -6.43 -8.93 1.69
N THR A 238 -7.55 -8.95 2.39
CA THR A 238 -7.88 -7.96 3.42
C THR A 238 -8.11 -8.66 4.74
N ARG A 239 -7.89 -7.92 5.82
CA ARG A 239 -8.37 -8.33 7.15
C ARG A 239 -9.90 -8.48 7.11
N ASP A 240 -10.39 -9.72 7.23
CA ASP A 240 -11.82 -10.01 7.10
C ASP A 240 -12.68 -9.15 8.06
N GLY A 241 -13.71 -8.50 7.49
CA GLY A 241 -14.62 -7.60 8.20
C GLY A 241 -14.18 -6.13 8.34
N ALA A 242 -12.94 -5.79 7.96
CA ALA A 242 -12.41 -4.42 8.13
C ALA A 242 -12.17 -3.67 6.80
N ALA A 243 -11.91 -4.37 5.71
CA ALA A 243 -11.90 -3.82 4.35
C ALA A 243 -12.22 -4.97 3.39
N VAL A 244 -12.58 -4.66 2.13
CA VAL A 244 -12.78 -5.71 1.11
C VAL A 244 -12.07 -5.29 -0.18
N ALA A 245 -11.09 -6.09 -0.60
CA ALA A 245 -10.34 -5.85 -1.83
C ALA A 245 -10.92 -6.63 -3.02
N TYR A 246 -10.80 -6.03 -4.19
CA TYR A 246 -11.17 -6.61 -5.47
C TYR A 246 -10.09 -6.32 -6.51
N LYS A 247 -9.91 -7.22 -7.47
CA LYS A 247 -9.27 -6.90 -8.74
C LYS A 247 -10.29 -6.18 -9.62
N ASP A 248 -9.88 -5.11 -10.28
CA ASP A 248 -10.70 -4.41 -11.27
C ASP A 248 -10.43 -4.97 -12.67
N LEU A 249 -11.22 -5.97 -13.07
CA LEU A 249 -11.04 -6.63 -14.35
C LEU A 249 -11.40 -5.72 -15.52
N LYS A 250 -12.26 -4.72 -15.30
CA LYS A 250 -12.62 -3.72 -16.31
C LYS A 250 -11.42 -2.86 -16.67
N TYR A 251 -10.75 -2.28 -15.67
CA TYR A 251 -9.53 -1.48 -15.91
C TYR A 251 -8.37 -2.35 -16.37
N ASN A 252 -8.20 -3.57 -15.85
CA ASN A 252 -7.20 -4.51 -16.38
C ASN A 252 -7.37 -4.73 -17.88
N ARG A 253 -8.61 -4.89 -18.37
CA ARG A 253 -8.89 -5.01 -19.81
C ARG A 253 -8.66 -3.72 -20.58
N LEU A 254 -9.06 -2.55 -20.06
CA LEU A 254 -8.80 -1.25 -20.70
C LEU A 254 -7.30 -1.04 -20.98
N PHE A 255 -6.43 -1.54 -20.10
CA PHE A 255 -4.98 -1.49 -20.24
C PHE A 255 -4.37 -2.78 -20.84
N THR A 256 -5.18 -3.68 -21.41
CA THR A 256 -4.76 -4.85 -22.21
C THR A 256 -4.81 -4.55 -23.70
N ARG A 257 -4.04 -3.53 -24.13
CA ARG A 257 -4.08 -3.03 -25.51
C ARG A 257 -3.16 -3.82 -26.44
N THR A 258 -3.47 -3.81 -27.75
CA THR A 258 -2.70 -4.52 -28.79
C THR A 258 -1.94 -3.60 -29.74
N ARG A 259 -2.21 -2.30 -29.70
CA ARG A 259 -1.64 -1.27 -30.60
C ARG A 259 -1.41 0.03 -29.84
N GLY A 260 -0.43 0.82 -30.26
CA GLY A 260 -0.03 2.04 -29.53
C GLY A 260 0.59 1.67 -28.18
N TRP A 261 0.24 2.41 -27.12
CA TRP A 261 0.62 2.05 -25.75
C TRP A 261 0.10 0.65 -25.43
N ASN A 262 0.98 -0.25 -24.98
CA ASN A 262 0.65 -1.64 -24.66
C ASN A 262 1.39 -2.18 -23.42
N GLY A 263 1.82 -1.27 -22.56
CA GLY A 263 2.47 -1.53 -21.28
C GLY A 263 3.34 -0.37 -20.87
N GLY A 264 3.48 -0.13 -19.57
CA GLY A 264 4.27 0.98 -19.08
C GLY A 264 4.21 1.15 -17.58
N ASP A 265 5.05 2.06 -17.11
CA ASP A 265 5.32 2.37 -15.72
C ASP A 265 4.74 3.73 -15.30
N GLY A 266 4.83 4.06 -14.02
CA GLY A 266 4.33 5.32 -13.46
C GLY A 266 2.85 5.20 -13.17
N VAL A 267 1.99 5.41 -14.17
CA VAL A 267 0.53 5.30 -14.03
C VAL A 267 0.02 6.21 -12.90
N LEU A 268 0.06 7.52 -13.11
CA LEU A 268 -0.49 8.51 -12.17
C LEU A 268 -1.71 9.19 -12.79
N THR A 269 -2.63 9.63 -11.95
CA THR A 269 -3.89 10.26 -12.38
C THR A 269 -4.12 11.59 -11.68
N VAL A 270 -4.54 12.60 -12.44
CA VAL A 270 -5.09 13.86 -11.91
C VAL A 270 -6.51 14.04 -12.44
N GLY A 271 -7.47 14.19 -11.53
CA GLY A 271 -8.85 14.53 -11.90
C GLY A 271 -8.94 15.95 -12.45
N LEU A 272 -9.67 16.13 -13.55
CA LEU A 272 -9.85 17.42 -14.21
C LEU A 272 -11.22 18.03 -13.89
N PRO A 273 -11.38 19.37 -13.98
CA PRO A 273 -12.63 20.05 -13.60
C PRO A 273 -13.86 19.67 -14.44
N ASP A 274 -13.67 19.12 -15.65
CA ASP A 274 -14.74 18.64 -16.52
C ASP A 274 -15.18 17.19 -16.20
N GLY A 275 -14.58 16.57 -15.18
CA GLY A 275 -14.79 15.18 -14.78
C GLY A 275 -13.88 14.19 -15.52
N SER A 276 -13.09 14.64 -16.51
CA SER A 276 -12.11 13.79 -17.18
C SER A 276 -10.92 13.51 -16.26
N VAL A 277 -10.07 12.55 -16.64
CA VAL A 277 -8.85 12.21 -15.89
C VAL A 277 -7.63 12.32 -16.79
N PHE A 278 -6.62 13.06 -16.35
CA PHE A 278 -5.31 13.09 -16.98
C PHE A 278 -4.43 12.00 -16.42
N TRP A 279 -3.83 11.21 -17.32
CA TRP A 279 -2.93 10.12 -16.99
C TRP A 279 -1.51 10.43 -17.44
N THR A 280 -0.54 10.14 -16.59
CA THR A 280 0.88 10.12 -16.97
C THR A 280 1.49 8.75 -16.80
N PHE A 281 2.42 8.44 -17.69
CA PHE A 281 3.21 7.22 -17.69
C PHE A 281 4.68 7.59 -17.79
N ASN A 282 5.51 6.77 -17.15
CA ASN A 282 6.96 6.81 -17.27
C ASN A 282 7.37 5.97 -18.50
N ASP A 283 8.50 5.27 -18.38
CA ASP A 283 8.97 4.27 -19.30
C ASP A 283 7.82 3.36 -19.79
N SER A 284 7.52 3.36 -21.09
CA SER A 284 6.33 2.68 -21.64
C SER A 284 6.60 2.07 -23.01
N PHE A 285 6.01 0.90 -23.30
CA PHE A 285 6.06 0.25 -24.60
C PHE A 285 4.97 0.78 -25.55
N TYR A 286 5.42 1.24 -26.72
CA TYR A 286 4.57 1.70 -27.82
C TYR A 286 4.88 0.93 -29.09
N GLY A 287 3.86 0.28 -29.67
CA GLY A 287 4.01 -0.58 -30.84
C GLY A 287 2.86 -1.57 -30.99
N ARG A 288 3.19 -2.85 -31.25
CA ARG A 288 2.19 -3.92 -31.47
C ARG A 288 2.36 -5.11 -30.53
N VAL A 289 1.23 -5.70 -30.17
CA VAL A 289 1.13 -6.98 -29.46
C VAL A 289 0.23 -7.92 -30.26
N ASN A 290 0.62 -9.18 -30.35
CA ASN A 290 -0.22 -10.22 -30.94
C ASN A 290 -1.50 -10.40 -30.10
N ALA A 291 -2.66 -10.29 -30.75
CA ALA A 291 -3.95 -10.36 -30.08
C ALA A 291 -4.27 -11.77 -29.54
N ASP A 292 -3.76 -12.82 -30.18
CA ASP A 292 -4.12 -14.20 -29.85
C ASP A 292 -3.36 -14.72 -28.62
N ASP A 293 -2.06 -14.45 -28.54
CA ASP A 293 -1.18 -15.01 -27.52
C ASP A 293 -0.51 -13.97 -26.62
N ARG A 294 -0.79 -12.67 -26.81
CA ARG A 294 -0.21 -11.56 -26.04
C ARG A 294 1.33 -11.47 -26.11
N SER A 295 1.94 -12.01 -27.17
CA SER A 295 3.36 -11.78 -27.42
C SER A 295 3.62 -10.35 -27.89
N ARG A 296 4.47 -9.60 -27.17
CA ARG A 296 4.87 -8.24 -27.57
C ARG A 296 5.93 -8.33 -28.66
N GLY A 297 5.70 -7.64 -29.77
CA GLY A 297 6.60 -7.57 -30.92
C GLY A 297 7.41 -6.29 -30.94
N ASP A 298 7.54 -5.69 -32.14
CA ASP A 298 8.23 -4.41 -32.35
C ASP A 298 7.56 -3.28 -31.56
N CYS A 299 8.28 -2.75 -30.58
CA CYS A 299 7.91 -1.61 -29.75
C CYS A 299 9.15 -0.75 -29.47
N ASN A 300 8.95 0.55 -29.30
CA ASN A 300 9.94 1.42 -28.66
C ASN A 300 9.53 1.78 -27.23
N PHE A 301 10.39 2.55 -26.55
CA PHE A 301 10.33 2.74 -25.10
C PHE A 301 10.52 4.21 -24.66
N PRO A 302 9.60 5.14 -25.02
CA PRO A 302 9.61 6.52 -24.52
C PRO A 302 9.70 6.58 -22.99
N ARG A 303 10.36 7.63 -22.48
CA ARG A 303 10.63 7.80 -21.03
C ARG A 303 9.47 8.41 -20.25
N ASN A 304 8.52 9.00 -20.97
CA ASN A 304 7.22 9.40 -20.46
C ASN A 304 6.22 9.60 -21.60
N SER A 305 4.94 9.45 -21.27
CA SER A 305 3.81 9.71 -22.16
C SER A 305 2.56 10.09 -21.36
N VAL A 306 1.53 10.59 -22.03
CA VAL A 306 0.32 11.12 -21.37
C VAL A 306 -0.96 10.72 -22.12
N MET A 307 -2.06 10.59 -21.40
CA MET A 307 -3.36 10.19 -21.92
C MET A 307 -4.48 10.95 -21.20
N LEU A 308 -5.57 11.21 -21.92
CA LEU A 308 -6.80 11.78 -21.35
C LEU A 308 -7.87 10.70 -21.36
N GLN A 309 -8.39 10.33 -20.19
CA GLN A 309 -9.61 9.55 -20.07
C GLN A 309 -10.78 10.52 -20.01
N LYS A 310 -11.56 10.54 -21.09
CA LYS A 310 -12.62 11.52 -21.28
C LYS A 310 -13.83 11.25 -20.38
N ALA A 311 -14.41 12.30 -19.82
CA ALA A 311 -15.76 12.25 -19.28
C ALA A 311 -16.79 12.82 -20.25
N THR A 312 -18.01 12.29 -20.17
CA THR A 312 -19.20 12.81 -20.87
C THR A 312 -20.27 13.12 -19.86
N ASP A 313 -20.76 14.36 -19.84
CA ASP A 313 -21.75 14.85 -18.88
C ASP A 313 -21.37 14.60 -17.40
N GLY A 314 -20.08 14.72 -17.09
CA GLY A 314 -19.51 14.49 -15.75
C GLY A 314 -19.34 13.02 -15.36
N VAL A 315 -19.61 12.09 -16.27
CA VAL A 315 -19.39 10.65 -16.07
C VAL A 315 -18.11 10.24 -16.78
N LEU A 316 -17.15 9.72 -16.02
CA LEU A 316 -15.89 9.22 -16.56
C LEU A 316 -16.14 8.02 -17.49
N GLY A 317 -15.58 8.08 -18.70
CA GLY A 317 -15.68 7.02 -19.68
C GLY A 317 -14.80 5.82 -19.33
N GLU A 318 -15.26 4.61 -19.63
CA GLU A 318 -14.58 3.36 -19.28
C GLU A 318 -14.58 2.37 -20.46
N THR A 319 -14.42 2.90 -21.67
CA THR A 319 -14.25 2.17 -22.93
C THR A 319 -12.93 2.58 -23.60
N GLU A 320 -12.47 1.81 -24.58
CA GLU A 320 -11.23 2.14 -25.32
C GLU A 320 -11.31 3.51 -26.03
N ASP A 321 -12.50 3.89 -26.51
CA ASP A 321 -12.73 5.18 -27.20
C ASP A 321 -12.66 6.39 -26.25
N ASP A 322 -12.80 6.15 -24.95
CA ASP A 322 -12.67 7.17 -23.91
C ASP A 322 -11.21 7.44 -23.56
N LEU A 323 -10.27 6.54 -23.92
CA LEU A 323 -8.84 6.67 -23.65
C LEU A 323 -8.13 7.37 -24.81
N ILE A 324 -8.00 8.69 -24.71
CA ILE A 324 -7.40 9.54 -25.74
C ILE A 324 -5.90 9.67 -25.49
N TRP A 325 -5.11 8.85 -26.18
CA TRP A 325 -3.64 8.85 -26.06
C TRP A 325 -3.05 10.08 -26.76
N LEU A 326 -2.46 11.00 -26.00
CA LEU A 326 -1.93 12.27 -26.51
C LEU A 326 -0.47 12.12 -26.94
N VAL A 327 -0.26 11.44 -28.06
CA VAL A 327 1.04 10.83 -28.42
C VAL A 327 1.63 11.43 -29.70
N ASP A 328 2.94 11.64 -29.70
CA ASP A 328 3.68 11.99 -30.91
C ASP A 328 4.23 10.74 -31.61
N TYR A 329 3.42 10.16 -32.48
CA TYR A 329 3.79 8.96 -33.23
C TYR A 329 4.89 9.23 -34.28
N VAL A 330 5.76 8.23 -34.46
CA VAL A 330 6.77 8.22 -35.51
C VAL A 330 6.13 7.83 -36.85
N ASN A 331 5.36 6.74 -36.85
CA ASN A 331 4.60 6.26 -38.01
C ASN A 331 3.34 5.53 -37.51
N TRP A 332 2.18 5.87 -38.07
CA TRP A 332 0.88 5.25 -37.75
C TRP A 332 0.04 4.95 -38.99
N THR A 333 0.53 5.30 -40.18
CA THR A 333 -0.25 5.22 -41.43
C THR A 333 0.06 3.97 -42.24
N ASP A 334 1.27 3.42 -42.13
CA ASP A 334 1.70 2.25 -42.90
C ASP A 334 2.17 1.12 -41.96
N PRO A 335 1.34 0.05 -41.78
CA PRO A 335 1.66 -1.11 -40.95
C PRO A 335 2.88 -1.92 -41.39
N ALA A 336 3.33 -1.76 -42.64
CA ALA A 336 4.49 -2.44 -43.20
C ALA A 336 5.79 -1.62 -43.06
N ALA A 337 5.67 -0.31 -42.84
CA ALA A 337 6.83 0.55 -42.59
C ALA A 337 7.36 0.36 -41.16
N ALA A 338 8.66 0.61 -40.99
CA ALA A 338 9.32 0.53 -39.68
C ALA A 338 8.69 1.50 -38.67
N ARG A 339 8.85 1.19 -37.38
CA ARG A 339 8.42 2.05 -36.27
C ARG A 339 6.91 2.34 -36.27
N TYR A 340 6.13 1.39 -36.78
CA TYR A 340 4.68 1.47 -36.77
C TYR A 340 4.17 1.45 -35.32
N PHE A 341 3.43 2.50 -34.94
CA PHE A 341 3.01 2.82 -33.57
C PHE A 341 4.11 3.09 -32.54
N HIS A 342 5.36 3.27 -32.96
CA HIS A 342 6.38 3.82 -32.07
C HIS A 342 6.11 5.30 -31.83
N CYS A 343 6.44 5.81 -30.65
CA CYS A 343 6.24 7.22 -30.33
C CYS A 343 7.44 7.88 -29.66
N ARG A 344 7.46 9.21 -29.67
CA ARG A 344 8.51 10.00 -29.00
C ARG A 344 8.13 10.27 -27.55
N THR A 345 9.15 10.51 -26.71
CA THR A 345 8.96 10.96 -25.33
C THR A 345 8.20 12.29 -25.30
N HIS A 346 7.14 12.39 -24.48
CA HIS A 346 6.27 13.57 -24.43
C HIS A 346 7.00 14.83 -23.94
N LEU A 347 7.73 14.72 -22.82
CA LEU A 347 8.56 15.77 -22.26
C LEU A 347 10.01 15.30 -22.14
N ARG A 348 10.88 15.94 -22.93
CA ARG A 348 12.30 15.63 -23.01
C ARG A 348 13.12 16.45 -22.00
N HIS A 349 14.10 15.82 -21.37
CA HIS A 349 15.09 16.53 -20.55
C HIS A 349 15.98 17.41 -21.44
N PRO A 350 16.29 18.67 -21.05
CA PRO A 350 17.11 19.56 -21.87
C PRO A 350 18.50 19.00 -22.16
N ASP A 351 19.06 18.26 -21.20
CA ASP A 351 20.36 17.58 -21.32
C ASP A 351 20.25 16.11 -21.83
N GLY A 352 19.17 15.74 -22.53
CA GLY A 352 19.06 14.42 -23.16
C GLY A 352 20.15 14.21 -24.21
N GLU A 353 20.70 13.00 -24.32
CA GLU A 353 21.92 12.76 -25.10
C GLU A 353 21.71 12.74 -26.62
N LYS A 354 20.47 12.58 -27.09
CA LYS A 354 20.15 12.48 -28.53
C LYS A 354 20.11 13.84 -29.23
N THR A 355 20.41 13.85 -30.51
CA THR A 355 20.17 15.00 -31.37
C THR A 355 18.69 15.11 -31.76
N LEU A 356 18.27 16.29 -32.21
CA LEU A 356 16.88 16.48 -32.69
C LEU A 356 16.53 15.52 -33.84
N ASP A 357 17.45 15.30 -34.78
CA ASP A 357 17.21 14.42 -35.92
C ASP A 357 17.03 12.96 -35.49
N GLU A 358 17.81 12.49 -34.51
CA GLU A 358 17.65 11.14 -33.92
C GLU A 358 16.29 11.02 -33.20
N ILE A 359 15.89 12.02 -32.41
CA ILE A 359 14.57 12.05 -31.77
C ILE A 359 13.45 12.06 -32.82
N LEU A 360 13.58 12.85 -33.89
CA LEU A 360 12.60 12.88 -34.98
C LEU A 360 12.53 11.53 -35.71
N ALA A 361 13.65 10.81 -35.84
CA ALA A 361 13.68 9.44 -36.35
C ALA A 361 13.09 8.40 -35.37
N GLY A 362 12.79 8.80 -34.13
CA GLY A 362 12.12 7.99 -33.11
C GLY A 362 13.06 7.36 -32.09
N ASP A 363 14.34 7.75 -32.06
CA ASP A 363 15.26 7.33 -31.00
C ASP A 363 14.89 8.00 -29.67
N ILE A 364 15.25 7.37 -28.57
CA ILE A 364 14.83 7.77 -27.22
C ILE A 364 16.06 8.01 -26.35
N ASP A 365 16.06 9.10 -25.57
CA ASP A 365 17.10 9.37 -24.57
C ASP A 365 17.12 8.31 -23.47
N GLN A 366 18.31 7.90 -23.04
CA GLN A 366 18.54 6.84 -22.07
C GLN A 366 19.25 7.34 -20.81
N ASP A 367 19.94 8.48 -20.84
CA ASP A 367 20.71 8.95 -19.68
C ASP A 367 19.85 9.86 -18.79
N ARG A 368 19.61 11.09 -19.27
CA ARG A 368 18.87 12.14 -18.54
C ARG A 368 17.45 12.24 -19.06
N VAL A 369 16.49 11.97 -18.18
CA VAL A 369 15.08 11.81 -18.55
C VAL A 369 14.17 12.50 -17.55
N TYR A 370 12.88 12.54 -17.85
CA TYR A 370 11.85 12.93 -16.90
C TYR A 370 10.93 11.76 -16.62
N TRP A 371 10.68 11.49 -15.34
CA TRP A 371 9.58 10.66 -14.87
C TRP A 371 8.52 11.53 -14.18
N SER A 372 7.31 11.00 -14.10
CA SER A 372 6.15 11.72 -13.57
C SER A 372 6.30 11.96 -12.07
N GLY A 373 6.03 13.19 -11.63
CA GLY A 373 5.50 13.44 -10.30
C GLY A 373 4.01 13.68 -10.37
N ASP A 374 3.43 14.17 -9.28
CA ASP A 374 2.00 14.48 -9.21
C ASP A 374 1.66 15.84 -9.83
N GLY A 375 0.37 16.19 -9.86
CA GLY A 375 -0.12 17.46 -10.36
C GLY A 375 -1.37 17.96 -9.66
N THR A 376 -1.70 19.23 -9.92
CA THR A 376 -2.84 19.94 -9.32
C THR A 376 -3.48 20.87 -10.34
N ILE A 377 -4.72 21.26 -10.08
CA ILE A 377 -5.42 22.30 -10.83
C ILE A 377 -5.22 23.66 -10.16
N TYR A 378 -4.60 24.59 -10.88
CA TYR A 378 -4.41 25.96 -10.41
C TYR A 378 -4.78 26.96 -11.51
N ASP A 379 -5.59 27.96 -11.18
CA ASP A 379 -6.06 29.01 -12.10
C ASP A 379 -6.66 28.46 -13.41
N GLY A 380 -7.47 27.40 -13.30
CA GLY A 380 -8.12 26.75 -14.45
C GLY A 380 -7.16 26.00 -15.38
N LYS A 381 -5.93 25.72 -14.94
CA LYS A 381 -4.91 24.99 -15.69
C LYS A 381 -4.42 23.80 -14.88
N LEU A 382 -3.94 22.78 -15.58
CA LEU A 382 -3.26 21.65 -14.96
C LEU A 382 -1.76 21.98 -14.82
N GLN A 383 -1.23 21.95 -13.61
CA GLN A 383 0.20 22.04 -13.34
C GLN A 383 0.73 20.66 -12.94
N MET A 384 1.74 20.15 -13.64
CA MET A 384 2.35 18.83 -13.40
C MET A 384 3.81 18.95 -13.01
N MET A 385 4.24 18.09 -12.09
CA MET A 385 5.63 17.90 -11.71
C MET A 385 6.29 16.81 -12.57
N TRP A 386 7.53 17.06 -12.98
CA TRP A 386 8.35 16.13 -13.75
C TRP A 386 9.72 15.98 -13.08
N MET A 387 9.99 14.80 -12.56
CA MET A 387 11.21 14.46 -11.83
C MET A 387 12.35 14.23 -12.82
N GLY A 388 13.37 15.09 -12.79
CA GLY A 388 14.59 14.87 -13.55
C GLY A 388 15.30 13.64 -13.00
N THR A 389 15.75 12.75 -13.87
CA THR A 389 16.34 11.47 -13.47
C THR A 389 17.54 11.12 -14.33
N ALA A 390 18.65 10.76 -13.68
CA ALA A 390 19.74 10.02 -14.31
C ALA A 390 19.38 8.53 -14.26
N SER A 391 18.78 8.01 -15.33
CA SER A 391 18.02 6.76 -15.24
C SER A 391 18.89 5.52 -15.06
N GLN A 392 20.14 5.53 -15.54
CA GLN A 392 21.09 4.44 -15.28
C GLN A 392 21.56 4.37 -13.81
N GLU A 393 21.47 5.49 -13.09
CA GLU A 393 21.85 5.61 -11.68
C GLU A 393 20.64 5.50 -10.74
N LEU A 394 19.41 5.52 -11.28
CA LEU A 394 18.16 5.68 -10.54
C LEU A 394 18.22 6.86 -9.55
N ARG A 395 18.83 7.97 -9.98
CA ARG A 395 19.09 9.13 -9.13
C ARG A 395 18.31 10.35 -9.58
N ALA A 396 17.67 11.02 -8.62
CA ALA A 396 17.00 12.30 -8.85
C ALA A 396 18.01 13.40 -9.24
N LEU A 397 17.60 14.24 -10.19
CA LEU A 397 18.36 15.39 -10.67
C LEU A 397 17.70 16.72 -10.31
N GLY A 398 16.54 16.70 -9.64
CA GLY A 398 15.73 17.88 -9.36
C GLY A 398 14.35 17.80 -10.02
N THR A 399 13.56 18.86 -9.88
CA THR A 399 12.17 18.92 -10.36
C THR A 399 12.01 19.91 -11.50
N SER A 400 11.13 19.60 -12.45
CA SER A 400 10.64 20.51 -13.48
C SER A 400 9.11 20.61 -13.41
N LEU A 401 8.55 21.72 -13.91
CA LEU A 401 7.10 21.93 -13.93
C LEU A 401 6.59 22.19 -15.34
N ALA A 402 5.46 21.61 -15.68
CA ALA A 402 4.74 21.86 -16.92
C ALA A 402 3.31 22.31 -16.65
N THR A 403 2.84 23.34 -17.36
CA THR A 403 1.44 23.82 -17.30
C THR A 403 0.71 23.47 -18.59
N TYR A 404 -0.49 22.92 -18.46
CA TYR A 404 -1.35 22.50 -19.56
C TYR A 404 -2.68 23.25 -19.52
N ARG A 405 -3.15 23.68 -20.69
CA ARG A 405 -4.43 24.38 -20.84
C ARG A 405 -5.61 23.42 -20.77
N LEU A 406 -6.70 23.85 -20.14
CA LEU A 406 -7.96 23.11 -20.06
C LEU A 406 -9.12 23.84 -20.77
N ASP A 407 -8.87 24.99 -21.38
CA ASP A 407 -9.89 25.82 -22.07
C ASP A 407 -9.96 25.55 -23.59
N GLY A 408 -9.24 24.54 -24.05
CA GLY A 408 -9.17 24.18 -25.46
C GLY A 408 -10.28 23.23 -25.91
N THR A 409 -10.41 23.07 -27.23
CA THR A 409 -11.28 22.04 -27.79
C THR A 409 -10.56 20.69 -27.73
N ILE A 410 -11.24 19.69 -27.18
CA ILE A 410 -10.85 18.29 -27.40
C ILE A 410 -10.85 18.07 -28.93
N PRO A 411 -9.76 17.57 -29.52
CA PRO A 411 -9.67 17.32 -30.95
C PRO A 411 -10.87 16.52 -31.50
N GLU A 412 -11.66 17.11 -32.41
CA GLU A 412 -12.70 16.39 -33.15
C GLU A 412 -12.11 15.72 -34.41
N GLY A 413 -12.50 14.47 -34.69
CA GLY A 413 -12.32 13.86 -36.02
C GLY A 413 -10.93 13.25 -36.33
N TYR A 414 -10.18 12.79 -35.32
CA TYR A 414 -8.91 12.06 -35.52
C TYR A 414 -8.91 10.63 -35.01
N TYR A 415 -10.05 10.13 -34.54
CA TYR A 415 -10.31 8.70 -34.53
C TYR A 415 -10.20 8.23 -35.98
N LEU A 416 -9.17 7.47 -36.31
CA LEU A 416 -9.29 6.60 -37.46
C LEU A 416 -10.33 5.55 -37.03
N ASP A 417 -11.17 5.08 -37.95
CA ASP A 417 -12.13 3.99 -37.65
C ASP A 417 -11.42 2.76 -37.02
N ASP A 418 -10.08 2.68 -37.14
CA ASP A 418 -9.20 1.64 -36.61
C ASP A 418 -8.22 2.05 -35.48
N ILE A 419 -8.15 3.33 -35.04
CA ILE A 419 -7.18 3.83 -34.02
C ILE A 419 -7.75 4.99 -33.16
N PRO A 420 -7.87 4.84 -31.82
CA PRO A 420 -8.41 5.87 -30.92
C PRO A 420 -7.37 6.86 -30.35
N ASP A 421 -6.23 7.07 -31.03
CA ASP A 421 -5.12 7.87 -30.48
C ASP A 421 -4.99 9.24 -31.17
N TYR A 422 -4.55 10.27 -30.42
CA TYR A 422 -4.41 11.65 -30.90
C TYR A 422 -3.09 11.90 -31.65
N LEU A 423 -3.15 12.75 -32.68
CA LEU A 423 -1.98 13.28 -33.40
C LEU A 423 -1.89 14.81 -33.27
N PRO A 424 -0.73 15.38 -32.92
CA PRO A 424 -0.61 16.75 -32.43
C PRO A 424 -0.69 17.81 -33.53
N LYS A 425 -1.85 18.03 -34.18
CA LYS A 425 -2.02 19.15 -35.16
C LYS A 425 -3.40 19.84 -35.21
N LYS A 426 -4.43 19.42 -34.46
CA LYS A 426 -5.71 20.16 -34.35
C LYS A 426 -6.38 19.93 -32.99
N GLY A 427 -6.73 21.02 -32.30
CA GLY A 427 -7.18 21.03 -30.91
C GLY A 427 -6.10 21.61 -29.99
N ASN A 428 -6.51 22.15 -28.86
CA ASN A 428 -5.63 22.82 -27.90
C ASN A 428 -5.94 22.44 -26.43
N TYR A 429 -6.84 21.48 -26.21
CA TYR A 429 -7.05 20.89 -24.88
C TYR A 429 -5.80 20.09 -24.48
N LEU A 430 -5.36 20.25 -23.23
CA LEU A 430 -4.08 19.74 -22.71
C LEU A 430 -2.86 20.15 -23.54
N TYR A 431 -2.93 21.29 -24.24
CA TYR A 431 -1.75 21.88 -24.85
C TYR A 431 -0.80 22.37 -23.75
N ARG A 432 0.46 21.93 -23.83
CA ARG A 432 1.52 22.35 -22.91
C ARG A 432 1.92 23.79 -23.19
N GLU A 433 1.44 24.72 -22.37
CA GLU A 433 1.64 26.16 -22.51
C GLU A 433 3.00 26.62 -21.99
N LEU A 434 3.46 26.01 -20.89
CA LEU A 434 4.69 26.38 -20.22
C LEU A 434 5.43 25.13 -19.76
N VAL A 435 6.76 25.16 -19.90
CA VAL A 435 7.66 24.25 -19.18
C VAL A 435 8.75 25.10 -18.54
N LYS A 436 8.96 24.90 -17.24
CA LYS A 436 10.13 25.40 -16.53
C LYS A 436 10.96 24.21 -16.09
N HIS A 437 12.04 23.97 -16.82
CA HIS A 437 13.00 22.94 -16.50
C HIS A 437 13.78 23.33 -15.23
N GLN A 438 14.09 22.34 -14.39
CA GLN A 438 15.02 22.45 -13.28
C GLN A 438 14.67 23.62 -12.33
N ILE A 439 13.47 23.60 -11.74
CA ILE A 439 13.06 24.61 -10.75
C ILE A 439 13.85 24.49 -9.43
N ASN A 440 14.46 23.33 -9.19
CA ASN A 440 15.36 23.02 -8.09
C ASN A 440 16.32 21.90 -8.51
N ASP A 441 17.36 21.67 -7.70
CA ASP A 441 18.36 20.61 -7.85
C ASP A 441 18.25 19.57 -6.73
N ASN A 442 17.03 19.35 -6.22
CA ASN A 442 16.81 18.48 -5.06
C ASN A 442 17.24 17.04 -5.39
N THR A 443 17.97 16.42 -4.45
CA THR A 443 18.42 15.02 -4.55
C THR A 443 17.35 14.02 -4.12
N VAL A 444 16.25 14.51 -3.57
CA VAL A 444 15.04 13.76 -3.20
C VAL A 444 13.86 14.32 -3.99
N SER A 445 13.03 13.42 -4.53
CA SER A 445 11.90 13.74 -5.41
C SER A 445 10.65 14.21 -4.64
N TYR A 446 10.72 15.35 -3.94
CA TYR A 446 9.53 15.97 -3.33
C TYR A 446 8.48 16.27 -4.38
N GLY A 447 7.27 15.73 -4.18
CA GLY A 447 6.17 15.82 -5.14
C GLY A 447 6.08 14.62 -6.10
N SER A 448 6.74 13.51 -5.78
CA SER A 448 6.38 12.20 -6.36
C SER A 448 4.90 11.90 -6.16
N THR A 449 4.34 12.30 -5.02
CA THR A 449 2.90 12.32 -4.71
C THR A 449 2.56 13.65 -4.02
N LEU A 450 1.30 14.07 -4.10
CA LEU A 450 0.83 15.37 -3.60
C LEU A 450 -0.48 15.28 -2.82
N CYS A 451 -0.68 16.19 -1.87
CA CYS A 451 -1.98 16.45 -1.24
C CYS A 451 -2.27 17.96 -1.21
N GLU A 452 -3.40 18.38 -1.78
CA GLU A 452 -3.87 19.77 -1.71
C GLU A 452 -4.41 20.05 -0.30
N GLY A 453 -3.79 20.99 0.41
CA GLY A 453 -4.16 21.38 1.76
C GLY A 453 -5.21 22.48 1.80
N ASP A 454 -6.18 22.37 2.71
CA ASP A 454 -7.19 23.40 2.96
C ASP A 454 -6.61 24.72 3.49
N ASP A 455 -5.36 24.70 3.94
CA ASP A 455 -4.63 25.87 4.44
C ASP A 455 -3.91 26.65 3.33
N GLY A 456 -4.16 26.31 2.06
CA GLY A 456 -3.64 27.05 0.90
C GLY A 456 -2.29 26.55 0.39
N HIS A 457 -1.80 25.41 0.88
CA HIS A 457 -0.54 24.80 0.45
C HIS A 457 -0.76 23.51 -0.35
N ASN A 458 0.16 23.17 -1.24
CA ASN A 458 0.29 21.79 -1.74
C ASN A 458 1.38 21.08 -0.94
N TYR A 459 1.05 19.94 -0.34
CA TYR A 459 2.02 19.10 0.36
C TYR A 459 2.66 18.13 -0.63
N LEU A 460 3.98 18.12 -0.65
CA LEU A 460 4.81 17.42 -1.63
C LEU A 460 5.56 16.31 -0.91
N TYR A 461 5.17 15.05 -1.13
CA TYR A 461 5.77 13.93 -0.42
C TYR A 461 6.87 13.27 -1.23
N ALA A 462 7.81 12.66 -0.52
CA ALA A 462 8.88 11.85 -1.09
C ALA A 462 9.30 10.76 -0.11
N THR A 463 10.06 9.80 -0.62
CA THR A 463 10.84 8.89 0.21
C THR A 463 12.34 9.13 0.01
N ASN A 464 13.10 9.05 1.10
CA ASN A 464 14.56 8.97 1.06
C ASN A 464 14.98 7.62 1.65
N GLY A 465 15.42 6.69 0.80
CA GLY A 465 15.38 5.27 1.14
C GLY A 465 13.92 4.83 1.29
N TYR A 466 13.48 4.58 2.52
CA TYR A 466 12.09 4.28 2.84
C TYR A 466 11.49 5.25 3.88
N ASP A 467 12.24 6.30 4.22
CA ASP A 467 11.78 7.30 5.16
C ASP A 467 10.91 8.33 4.45
N VAL A 468 9.72 8.62 4.98
CA VAL A 468 8.77 9.56 4.37
C VAL A 468 9.10 10.99 4.78
N LEU A 469 9.30 11.86 3.79
CA LEU A 469 9.58 13.28 3.97
C LEU A 469 8.49 14.12 3.31
N VAL A 470 8.31 15.35 3.78
CA VAL A 470 7.32 16.28 3.22
C VAL A 470 7.89 17.69 3.07
N ALA A 471 7.59 18.28 1.91
CA ALA A 471 7.73 19.71 1.65
C ALA A 471 6.34 20.31 1.38
N ARG A 472 6.24 21.62 1.26
CA ARG A 472 5.03 22.28 0.80
C ARG A 472 5.33 23.50 -0.06
N THR A 473 4.41 23.84 -0.94
CA THR A 473 4.42 25.11 -1.69
C THR A 473 3.88 26.24 -0.82
N GLU A 474 4.33 27.47 -1.02
CA GLU A 474 3.87 28.66 -0.28
C GLU A 474 2.39 28.97 -0.52
N THR A 475 1.89 28.63 -1.72
CA THR A 475 0.48 28.76 -2.13
C THR A 475 0.07 27.52 -2.94
N HIS A 476 -1.19 27.39 -3.36
CA HIS A 476 -1.62 26.34 -4.28
C HIS A 476 -0.98 26.40 -5.69
N ASP A 477 -0.25 27.46 -6.02
CA ASP A 477 0.58 27.49 -7.23
C ASP A 477 1.84 26.62 -7.05
N LEU A 478 2.04 25.59 -7.87
CA LEU A 478 3.25 24.75 -7.83
C LEU A 478 4.54 25.53 -8.12
N TYR A 479 4.44 26.68 -8.81
CA TYR A 479 5.58 27.55 -9.09
C TYR A 479 5.95 28.46 -7.91
N SER A 480 5.14 28.50 -6.84
CA SER A 480 5.47 29.24 -5.62
C SER A 480 6.65 28.61 -4.88
N LYS A 481 7.21 29.35 -3.92
CA LYS A 481 8.39 28.90 -3.17
C LYS A 481 8.09 27.63 -2.37
N TRP A 482 9.07 26.75 -2.23
CA TRP A 482 8.93 25.54 -1.42
C TRP A 482 9.52 25.73 -0.02
N GLN A 483 8.89 25.08 0.96
CA GLN A 483 9.35 24.95 2.33
C GLN A 483 9.44 23.47 2.70
N TYR A 484 10.44 23.09 3.46
CA TYR A 484 10.72 21.71 3.86
C TYR A 484 10.41 21.54 5.33
N TYR A 485 9.70 20.46 5.69
CA TYR A 485 9.40 20.15 7.08
C TYR A 485 10.52 19.29 7.64
N VAL A 486 11.29 19.87 8.55
CA VAL A 486 12.54 19.25 9.02
C VAL A 486 12.60 19.22 10.54
N ARG A 487 13.36 18.28 11.08
CA ARG A 487 13.81 18.27 12.47
C ARG A 487 15.30 18.66 12.51
N PRO A 488 15.63 19.92 12.86
CA PRO A 488 17.00 20.42 12.76
C PRO A 488 17.98 19.65 13.65
N GLU A 489 17.56 19.33 14.88
CA GLU A 489 18.37 18.66 15.90
C GLU A 489 17.66 17.44 16.50
N GLU A 490 18.44 16.47 16.99
CA GLU A 490 17.90 15.25 17.59
C GLU A 490 17.06 15.57 18.84
N GLY A 491 15.84 15.05 18.90
CA GLY A 491 14.89 15.35 19.98
C GLY A 491 14.25 16.73 19.92
N GLY A 492 14.64 17.61 18.98
CA GLY A 492 14.04 18.93 18.77
C GLY A 492 12.68 18.88 18.06
N ASP A 493 11.98 20.02 18.03
CA ASP A 493 10.72 20.17 17.32
C ASP A 493 10.92 20.24 15.80
N PHE A 494 9.88 19.84 15.06
CA PHE A 494 9.86 20.06 13.62
C PHE A 494 9.60 21.53 13.29
N VAL A 495 10.21 22.01 12.21
CA VAL A 495 10.05 23.36 11.70
C VAL A 495 9.92 23.35 10.18
N TRP A 496 9.23 24.36 9.64
CA TRP A 496 9.27 24.66 8.21
C TRP A 496 10.46 25.58 7.92
N GLN A 497 11.30 25.18 6.97
CA GLN A 497 12.41 26.00 6.50
C GLN A 497 12.43 26.13 4.98
N ASP A 498 12.99 27.22 4.48
CA ASP A 498 13.11 27.46 3.04
C ASP A 498 14.33 26.77 2.42
N ALA A 499 15.37 26.53 3.24
CA ALA A 499 16.59 25.88 2.80
C ALA A 499 16.34 24.39 2.55
N TYR A 500 16.86 23.87 1.43
CA TYR A 500 16.85 22.45 1.17
C TYR A 500 17.56 21.69 2.31
N PRO A 501 16.95 20.63 2.88
CA PRO A 501 17.52 19.93 4.02
C PRO A 501 18.84 19.24 3.66
N THR A 502 19.76 19.26 4.62
CA THR A 502 20.96 18.42 4.59
C THR A 502 20.61 16.94 4.76
N ASP A 503 21.52 16.04 4.36
CA ASP A 503 21.32 14.59 4.53
C ASP A 503 21.04 14.20 5.98
N GLU A 504 21.66 14.89 6.93
CA GLU A 504 21.47 14.65 8.36
C GLU A 504 20.11 15.13 8.85
N GLU A 505 19.63 16.28 8.37
CA GLU A 505 18.27 16.75 8.66
C GLU A 505 17.24 15.79 8.06
N MET A 506 17.40 15.36 6.80
CA MET A 506 16.48 14.43 6.16
C MET A 506 16.33 13.13 6.96
N LYS A 507 17.44 12.53 7.44
CA LYS A 507 17.41 11.32 8.29
C LYS A 507 16.61 11.50 9.59
N ARG A 508 16.54 12.73 10.13
CA ARG A 508 15.79 13.03 11.36
C ARG A 508 14.34 13.46 11.12
N SER A 509 13.95 13.64 9.85
CA SER A 509 12.73 14.34 9.47
C SER A 509 11.61 13.41 8.96
N GLN A 510 11.67 12.12 9.29
CA GLN A 510 10.60 11.19 8.95
C GLN A 510 9.28 11.62 9.61
N ILE A 511 8.20 11.68 8.81
CA ILE A 511 6.85 12.06 9.27
C ILE A 511 5.97 10.88 9.70
N MET A 512 6.58 9.70 9.92
CA MET A 512 5.90 8.47 10.34
C MET A 512 6.14 8.20 11.83
N GLU A 513 5.11 7.77 12.57
CA GLU A 513 5.30 7.25 13.93
C GLU A 513 6.10 5.94 13.92
N ASN A 514 6.78 5.65 15.04
CA ASN A 514 7.54 4.42 15.26
C ASN A 514 8.57 4.08 14.16
N ASN A 515 9.05 5.07 13.41
CA ASN A 515 9.96 4.92 12.28
C ASN A 515 9.46 3.88 11.25
N HIS A 516 8.15 3.86 10.99
CA HIS A 516 7.61 3.03 9.92
C HIS A 516 8.16 3.46 8.57
N GLN A 517 8.52 2.47 7.76
CA GLN A 517 9.11 2.63 6.43
C GLN A 517 8.14 2.18 5.35
N CYS A 518 8.10 2.89 4.23
CA CYS A 518 7.23 2.56 3.09
C CYS A 518 7.76 3.11 1.76
N ASN A 519 7.07 2.77 0.66
CA ASN A 519 7.27 3.34 -0.66
C ASN A 519 5.98 3.99 -1.18
N MET A 520 6.14 5.02 -2.00
CA MET A 520 5.04 5.77 -2.63
C MET A 520 3.90 6.12 -1.66
N PRO A 521 4.14 7.03 -0.71
CA PRO A 521 3.13 7.48 0.24
C PRO A 521 2.11 8.38 -0.46
N TRP A 522 0.87 7.93 -0.59
CA TRP A 522 -0.25 8.71 -1.11
C TRP A 522 -1.08 9.27 0.03
N VAL A 523 -1.13 10.60 0.16
CA VAL A 523 -1.89 11.27 1.22
C VAL A 523 -3.16 11.90 0.66
N PHE A 524 -4.27 11.69 1.35
CA PHE A 524 -5.55 12.33 1.04
C PHE A 524 -6.29 12.69 2.33
N LYS A 525 -7.28 13.57 2.23
CA LYS A 525 -8.12 13.98 3.36
C LYS A 525 -9.50 13.33 3.27
N ASP A 526 -10.00 12.83 4.40
CA ASP A 526 -11.40 12.40 4.56
C ASP A 526 -11.87 12.80 5.97
N GLY A 527 -12.90 13.64 6.03
CA GLY A 527 -13.38 14.23 7.28
C GLY A 527 -12.29 15.02 8.02
N ASP A 528 -12.13 14.72 9.31
CA ASP A 528 -11.17 15.37 10.23
C ASP A 528 -9.78 14.73 10.21
N TRP A 529 -9.49 13.86 9.25
CA TRP A 529 -8.26 13.09 9.19
C TRP A 529 -7.60 13.18 7.81
N TYR A 530 -6.27 13.19 7.83
CA TYR A 530 -5.45 12.87 6.67
C TYR A 530 -5.10 11.40 6.75
N TYR A 531 -5.32 10.68 5.66
CA TYR A 531 -4.97 9.28 5.50
C TYR A 531 -3.77 9.17 4.57
N MET A 532 -2.87 8.24 4.85
CA MET A 532 -1.76 7.91 3.97
C MET A 532 -1.81 6.44 3.61
N THR A 533 -1.83 6.11 2.33
CA THR A 533 -1.66 4.73 1.85
C THR A 533 -0.28 4.56 1.26
N ALA A 534 0.37 3.43 1.53
CA ALA A 534 1.70 3.18 1.00
C ALA A 534 2.00 1.69 0.90
N GLN A 535 2.81 1.31 -0.08
CA GLN A 535 3.37 -0.04 -0.16
C GLN A 535 4.39 -0.24 0.96
N GLY A 536 4.46 -1.44 1.54
CA GLY A 536 5.56 -1.80 2.43
C GLY A 536 6.94 -1.66 1.76
N PRO A 537 8.03 -1.63 2.55
CA PRO A 537 9.38 -1.46 2.04
C PRO A 537 9.81 -2.71 1.22
N TYR A 538 10.86 -2.57 0.40
CA TYR A 538 11.45 -3.69 -0.36
C TYR A 538 10.46 -4.44 -1.29
N PHE A 539 9.60 -3.71 -1.99
CA PHE A 539 8.64 -4.29 -2.94
C PHE A 539 7.66 -5.28 -2.28
N ALA A 540 7.35 -5.06 -1.00
CA ALA A 540 6.40 -5.86 -0.24
C ALA A 540 5.02 -5.86 -0.90
N ARG A 541 4.29 -6.97 -0.74
CA ARG A 541 2.92 -7.10 -1.28
C ARG A 541 1.89 -6.41 -0.41
N GLU A 542 2.23 -6.17 0.85
CA GLU A 542 1.38 -5.50 1.81
C GLU A 542 1.27 -4.01 1.50
N VAL A 543 0.04 -3.53 1.37
CA VAL A 543 -0.30 -2.12 1.28
C VAL A 543 -0.92 -1.72 2.62
N TYR A 544 -0.39 -0.64 3.20
CA TYR A 544 -0.81 -0.16 4.51
C TYR A 544 -1.55 1.17 4.39
N ILE A 545 -2.40 1.45 5.37
CA ILE A 545 -3.02 2.75 5.58
C ILE A 545 -2.69 3.28 6.99
N TYR A 546 -2.45 4.58 7.07
CA TYR A 546 -2.09 5.33 8.26
C TYR A 546 -2.99 6.56 8.34
N ARG A 547 -3.02 7.25 9.50
CA ARG A 547 -3.71 8.55 9.58
C ARG A 547 -2.98 9.56 10.46
N SER A 548 -3.29 10.83 10.26
CA SER A 548 -2.80 11.97 11.04
C SER A 548 -3.82 13.10 11.08
N LYS A 549 -3.71 14.00 12.07
CA LYS A 549 -4.51 15.23 12.14
C LYS A 549 -4.00 16.34 11.23
N THR A 550 -2.80 16.17 10.69
CA THR A 550 -2.14 17.15 9.83
C THR A 550 -1.57 16.44 8.59
N PRO A 551 -1.51 17.11 7.44
CA PRO A 551 -0.98 16.51 6.21
C PRO A 551 0.53 16.23 6.28
N TYR A 552 1.23 16.81 7.26
CA TYR A 552 2.67 16.63 7.50
C TYR A 552 2.97 15.71 8.69
N GLY A 553 1.98 14.95 9.15
CA GLY A 553 2.17 13.95 10.21
C GLY A 553 2.27 14.53 11.64
N PRO A 554 2.59 13.67 12.63
CA PRO A 554 3.05 12.30 12.41
C PRO A 554 1.92 11.37 11.94
N PHE A 555 2.20 10.52 10.95
CA PHE A 555 1.29 9.49 10.47
C PHE A 555 1.46 8.22 11.30
N GLY A 556 0.39 7.86 12.00
CA GLY A 556 0.36 6.77 12.97
C GLY A 556 -0.72 5.74 12.67
N GLU A 557 -1.04 4.95 13.69
CA GLU A 557 -2.12 3.96 13.67
C GLU A 557 -2.08 3.02 12.46
N LYS A 558 -0.89 2.54 12.07
CA LYS A 558 -0.69 1.63 10.94
C LYS A 558 -1.74 0.50 10.92
N ARG A 559 -2.40 0.32 9.78
CA ARG A 559 -3.30 -0.80 9.48
C ARG A 559 -2.89 -1.43 8.16
N LEU A 560 -2.93 -2.77 8.10
CA LEU A 560 -2.88 -3.47 6.81
C LEU A 560 -4.17 -3.14 6.06
N LEU A 561 -4.04 -2.51 4.90
CA LEU A 561 -5.18 -2.18 4.04
C LEU A 561 -5.55 -3.40 3.19
N PHE A 562 -4.60 -3.90 2.40
CA PHE A 562 -4.74 -5.14 1.65
C PHE A 562 -3.38 -5.72 1.24
N VAL A 563 -3.36 -6.96 0.76
CA VAL A 563 -2.20 -7.67 0.23
C VAL A 563 -2.38 -7.91 -1.26
N LEU A 564 -1.42 -7.46 -2.04
CA LEU A 564 -1.37 -7.66 -3.47
C LEU A 564 -1.20 -9.16 -3.83
N PRO A 565 -1.65 -9.61 -5.01
CA PRO A 565 -1.44 -10.99 -5.46
C PRO A 565 0.04 -11.36 -5.55
N GLY A 566 0.37 -12.64 -5.37
CA GLY A 566 1.74 -13.13 -5.51
C GLY A 566 2.13 -13.50 -6.94
N GLU A 567 1.17 -13.44 -7.86
CA GLU A 567 1.29 -13.82 -9.26
C GLU A 567 0.44 -12.88 -10.12
N LEU A 568 0.80 -12.72 -11.39
CA LEU A 568 0.05 -11.92 -12.37
C LEU A 568 -1.02 -12.77 -13.05
N ASP A 569 -2.21 -12.20 -13.26
CA ASP A 569 -3.26 -12.79 -14.10
C ASP A 569 -2.91 -12.62 -15.58
N LYS A 570 -2.07 -13.51 -16.12
CA LYS A 570 -1.63 -13.47 -17.52
C LYS A 570 -1.40 -14.86 -18.12
N LEU A 571 -1.20 -14.90 -19.44
CA LEU A 571 -0.77 -16.11 -20.14
C LEU A 571 0.70 -16.45 -19.82
N GLY A 572 1.06 -17.73 -19.88
CA GLY A 572 2.42 -18.21 -19.65
C GLY A 572 2.85 -18.17 -18.18
N ASP A 573 4.13 -17.88 -17.92
CA ASP A 573 4.73 -17.81 -16.58
C ASP A 573 4.18 -16.62 -15.78
N THR A 574 3.49 -16.86 -14.65
CA THR A 574 2.78 -15.82 -13.88
C THR A 574 3.65 -15.12 -12.84
N ALA A 575 4.87 -15.61 -12.57
CA ALA A 575 5.77 -15.05 -11.58
C ALA A 575 6.42 -13.74 -12.06
N TYR A 576 6.37 -12.70 -11.22
CA TYR A 576 7.06 -11.44 -11.44
C TYR A 576 8.30 -11.33 -10.53
N HIS A 577 9.22 -10.45 -10.89
CA HIS A 577 10.41 -10.13 -10.09
C HIS A 577 10.10 -9.06 -9.04
N TRP A 578 9.66 -7.89 -9.50
CA TRP A 578 9.22 -6.80 -8.63
C TRP A 578 7.77 -6.40 -8.95
N LEU A 579 7.06 -5.98 -7.92
CA LEU A 579 5.79 -5.27 -8.02
C LEU A 579 5.93 -3.98 -7.21
N TYR A 580 5.66 -2.85 -7.84
CA TYR A 580 5.96 -1.51 -7.33
C TYR A 580 4.97 -0.47 -7.87
N MET A 581 5.22 0.82 -7.63
CA MET A 581 4.32 1.92 -8.02
C MET A 581 2.87 1.64 -7.62
N VAL A 582 2.65 1.30 -6.35
CA VAL A 582 1.29 1.14 -5.82
C VAL A 582 0.66 2.52 -5.70
N ASN A 583 -0.04 2.94 -6.75
CA ASN A 583 -0.57 4.29 -6.87
C ASN A 583 -2.05 4.36 -6.53
N LEU A 584 -2.46 5.43 -5.86
CA LEU A 584 -3.85 5.72 -5.52
C LEU A 584 -4.47 6.60 -6.60
N HIS A 585 -5.71 6.31 -6.98
CA HIS A 585 -6.46 7.02 -8.01
C HIS A 585 -7.81 7.54 -7.50
N PRO A 586 -7.85 8.64 -6.72
CA PRO A 586 -9.10 9.17 -6.20
C PRO A 586 -10.13 9.51 -7.30
N ALA A 587 -9.66 9.96 -8.46
CA ALA A 587 -10.51 10.34 -9.60
C ALA A 587 -11.25 9.15 -10.26
N LEU A 588 -10.87 7.91 -9.96
CA LEU A 588 -11.52 6.70 -10.48
C LEU A 588 -12.52 6.09 -9.48
N SER A 589 -12.57 6.61 -8.25
CA SER A 589 -13.48 6.15 -7.20
C SER A 589 -14.93 6.39 -7.60
N ARG A 590 -15.79 5.39 -7.40
CA ARG A 590 -17.21 5.45 -7.78
C ARG A 590 -18.11 5.74 -6.58
N VAL A 591 -17.74 5.21 -5.41
CA VAL A 591 -18.52 5.19 -4.16
C VAL A 591 -17.60 5.31 -2.94
N GLU A 592 -16.57 6.15 -3.03
CA GLU A 592 -15.58 6.40 -1.96
C GLU A 592 -14.64 5.22 -1.65
N GLU A 593 -14.62 4.19 -2.51
CA GLU A 593 -13.62 3.14 -2.46
C GLU A 593 -12.25 3.67 -2.89
N LEU A 594 -11.19 3.09 -2.34
CA LEU A 594 -9.83 3.40 -2.75
C LEU A 594 -9.50 2.58 -4.00
N VAL A 595 -9.06 3.24 -5.06
CA VAL A 595 -8.69 2.60 -6.33
C VAL A 595 -7.17 2.64 -6.48
N PHE A 596 -6.56 1.48 -6.70
CA PHE A 596 -5.12 1.34 -6.84
C PHE A 596 -4.73 0.80 -8.20
N SER A 597 -3.54 1.17 -8.68
CA SER A 597 -2.82 0.42 -9.71
C SER A 597 -1.45 -0.02 -9.20
N THR A 598 -0.83 -0.96 -9.91
CA THR A 598 0.56 -1.38 -9.67
C THR A 598 1.36 -1.30 -10.97
N ASN A 599 2.68 -1.44 -10.88
CA ASN A 599 3.55 -1.84 -11.98
C ASN A 599 4.31 -3.12 -11.58
N SER A 600 4.76 -3.88 -12.58
CA SER A 600 5.52 -5.10 -12.35
C SER A 600 6.62 -5.30 -13.38
N ASP A 601 7.68 -5.99 -12.98
CA ASP A 601 8.82 -6.32 -13.83
C ASP A 601 9.07 -7.83 -13.87
N PRO A 602 9.50 -8.39 -15.03
CA PRO A 602 10.03 -9.74 -15.09
C PRO A 602 11.48 -9.80 -14.61
N ASP A 603 12.01 -11.00 -14.33
CA ASP A 603 13.42 -11.19 -13.90
C ASP A 603 14.45 -10.72 -14.95
N ASN A 604 14.03 -10.56 -16.19
CA ASN A 604 14.86 -10.16 -17.30
C ASN A 604 14.03 -9.31 -18.27
N PHE A 605 14.55 -8.13 -18.64
CA PHE A 605 13.92 -7.21 -19.57
C PHE A 605 13.40 -7.89 -20.85
N TRP A 606 14.13 -8.86 -21.40
CA TRP A 606 13.76 -9.53 -22.66
C TRP A 606 12.53 -10.44 -22.54
N LYS A 607 12.12 -10.83 -21.32
CA LYS A 607 10.84 -11.54 -21.08
C LYS A 607 9.61 -10.68 -21.43
N ASN A 608 9.81 -9.38 -21.64
CA ASN A 608 8.76 -8.48 -22.14
C ASN A 608 8.43 -8.68 -23.63
N PHE A 609 9.07 -9.60 -24.35
CA PHE A 609 8.92 -9.76 -25.80
C PHE A 609 8.80 -11.22 -26.24
N ASN A 610 8.16 -11.42 -27.40
CA ASN A 610 8.16 -12.61 -28.25
C ASN A 610 7.64 -13.94 -27.65
N ASP A 611 7.41 -14.02 -26.34
CA ASP A 611 6.80 -15.18 -25.69
C ASP A 611 5.29 -14.94 -25.44
N PRO A 612 4.45 -15.99 -25.42
CA PRO A 612 3.05 -15.86 -25.04
C PRO A 612 2.87 -15.21 -23.66
N GLY A 613 2.03 -14.17 -23.58
CA GLY A 613 1.80 -13.39 -22.36
C GLY A 613 2.92 -12.42 -21.97
N SER A 614 3.95 -12.24 -22.81
CA SER A 614 5.07 -11.34 -22.51
C SER A 614 4.66 -9.87 -22.37
N ALA A 615 3.62 -9.43 -23.08
CA ALA A 615 3.12 -8.05 -23.00
C ALA A 615 2.52 -7.69 -21.62
N ASP A 616 2.16 -8.69 -20.82
CA ASP A 616 1.39 -8.48 -19.60
C ASP A 616 2.27 -8.44 -18.33
N TYR A 617 3.59 -8.50 -18.47
CA TYR A 617 4.53 -8.25 -17.36
C TYR A 617 4.59 -6.77 -16.99
N TYR A 618 4.88 -5.90 -17.97
CA TYR A 618 5.16 -4.49 -17.74
C TYR A 618 3.96 -3.61 -18.09
N ARG A 619 2.86 -3.79 -17.36
CA ARG A 619 1.60 -3.02 -17.49
C ARG A 619 0.86 -3.00 -16.15
N PRO A 620 -0.05 -2.04 -15.90
CA PRO A 620 -0.70 -1.95 -14.63
C PRO A 620 -1.80 -2.98 -14.43
N PHE A 621 -1.95 -3.40 -13.17
CA PHE A 621 -3.09 -4.12 -12.67
C PHE A 621 -3.80 -3.27 -11.62
N PHE A 622 -5.13 -3.26 -11.68
CA PHE A 622 -5.98 -2.38 -10.91
C PHE A 622 -6.70 -3.14 -9.81
N TYR A 623 -6.86 -2.47 -8.67
CA TYR A 623 -7.49 -3.01 -7.47
C TYR A 623 -8.42 -1.97 -6.87
N ARG A 624 -9.49 -2.40 -6.21
CA ARG A 624 -10.40 -1.53 -5.44
C ARG A 624 -10.56 -2.04 -4.02
N VAL A 625 -10.50 -1.15 -3.05
CA VAL A 625 -10.66 -1.47 -1.62
C VAL A 625 -11.83 -0.69 -1.04
N PHE A 626 -12.84 -1.42 -0.62
CA PHE A 626 -14.07 -0.90 -0.03
C PHE A 626 -14.03 -1.03 1.49
N ASN A 627 -14.91 -0.28 2.17
CA ASN A 627 -15.11 -0.32 3.61
C ASN A 627 -13.83 -0.06 4.44
N TRP A 628 -12.79 0.53 3.82
CA TRP A 628 -11.48 0.75 4.42
C TRP A 628 -11.53 1.56 5.73
N LYS A 629 -12.56 2.39 5.92
CA LYS A 629 -12.79 3.18 7.13
C LYS A 629 -12.98 2.29 8.37
N ASN A 630 -13.52 1.08 8.21
CA ASN A 630 -13.72 0.12 9.31
C ASN A 630 -12.39 -0.32 9.98
N LEU A 631 -11.25 -0.16 9.30
CA LEU A 631 -9.92 -0.47 9.87
C LEU A 631 -9.57 0.37 11.11
N PHE A 632 -10.18 1.54 11.26
CA PHE A 632 -9.90 2.45 12.38
C PHE A 632 -10.94 2.36 13.50
N GLY A 633 -12.06 1.66 13.29
CA GLY A 633 -13.11 1.47 14.31
C GLY A 633 -13.90 2.74 14.66
N ASP A 634 -13.61 3.87 14.00
CA ASP A 634 -14.32 5.13 14.20
C ASP A 634 -15.63 5.21 13.41
N ASP A 635 -15.85 4.26 12.49
CA ASP A 635 -17.20 3.88 12.09
C ASP A 635 -17.84 3.14 13.27
N THR A 636 -18.26 3.92 14.28
CA THR A 636 -19.66 3.74 14.67
C THR A 636 -20.39 3.80 13.36
N THR A 637 -20.92 2.65 12.90
CA THR A 637 -22.04 2.67 11.99
C THR A 637 -22.84 3.89 12.38
N SER A 638 -23.02 4.82 11.45
CA SER A 638 -24.17 5.69 11.50
C SER A 638 -25.40 4.78 11.29
N GLY A 639 -25.57 3.78 12.17
CA GLY A 639 -26.83 3.17 12.47
C GLY A 639 -27.69 4.36 12.78
N ILE A 640 -28.63 4.59 11.88
CA ILE A 640 -29.41 5.81 11.75
C ILE A 640 -29.88 6.20 13.15
N GLY A 641 -29.12 7.10 13.78
CA GLY A 641 -29.30 7.57 15.13
C GLY A 641 -30.34 8.66 15.09
N GLY A 642 -31.59 8.24 14.87
CA GLY A 642 -32.71 9.13 14.63
C GLY A 642 -32.83 9.48 13.14
N VAL A 643 -33.79 8.84 12.47
CA VAL A 643 -34.45 9.49 11.35
C VAL A 643 -35.11 10.74 11.93
N SER A 644 -34.44 11.90 11.84
CA SER A 644 -35.18 13.15 11.89
C SER A 644 -35.95 13.18 10.58
N VAL A 645 -37.20 12.72 10.63
CA VAL A 645 -38.14 12.98 9.54
C VAL A 645 -38.22 14.51 9.50
N THR A 646 -37.51 15.13 8.56
CA THR A 646 -37.74 16.54 8.26
C THR A 646 -39.24 16.66 8.05
N PRO A 647 -39.96 17.48 8.84
CA PRO A 647 -41.40 17.60 8.68
C PRO A 647 -41.66 17.91 7.21
N VAL A 648 -42.45 17.06 6.55
CA VAL A 648 -42.86 17.31 5.17
C VAL A 648 -43.43 18.71 5.12
N VAL A 649 -42.71 19.64 4.49
CA VAL A 649 -43.21 20.99 4.23
C VAL A 649 -44.39 20.81 3.29
N LYS A 650 -45.60 20.94 3.84
CA LYS A 650 -46.83 20.88 3.06
C LYS A 650 -47.01 22.22 2.36
N ASP A 651 -46.35 22.41 1.23
CA ASP A 651 -46.49 23.62 0.41
C ASP A 651 -47.80 23.65 -0.39
N GLY A 652 -48.55 22.54 -0.43
CA GLY A 652 -49.81 22.44 -1.15
C GLY A 652 -49.66 22.45 -2.67
N HIS A 653 -48.44 22.31 -3.20
CA HIS A 653 -48.18 22.29 -4.63
C HIS A 653 -48.11 20.85 -5.16
N TYR A 654 -48.33 20.70 -6.47
CA TYR A 654 -48.10 19.44 -7.18
C TYR A 654 -46.76 19.54 -7.89
N TYR A 655 -46.03 18.43 -7.94
CA TYR A 655 -44.79 18.28 -8.67
C TYR A 655 -44.90 17.11 -9.64
N ASN A 656 -44.30 17.19 -10.81
CA ASN A 656 -44.14 16.00 -11.66
C ASN A 656 -43.05 15.07 -11.08
N LEU A 657 -42.84 13.90 -11.67
CA LEU A 657 -41.86 12.93 -11.20
C LEU A 657 -40.40 13.39 -11.34
N GLN A 658 -40.17 14.51 -12.03
CA GLN A 658 -38.88 15.18 -12.19
C GLN A 658 -38.68 16.32 -11.18
N GLY A 659 -39.59 16.50 -10.21
CA GLY A 659 -39.48 17.54 -9.18
C GLY A 659 -39.86 18.95 -9.63
N ILE A 660 -40.51 19.10 -10.79
CA ILE A 660 -40.94 20.40 -11.32
C ILE A 660 -42.36 20.70 -10.85
N ARG A 661 -42.57 21.91 -10.29
CA ARG A 661 -43.88 22.38 -9.83
C ARG A 661 -44.88 22.48 -10.98
N VAL A 662 -46.11 22.04 -10.73
CA VAL A 662 -47.25 22.03 -11.65
C VAL A 662 -48.43 22.69 -10.96
N ASP A 663 -48.84 23.87 -11.42
CA ASP A 663 -49.91 24.63 -10.75
C ASP A 663 -51.32 24.05 -11.00
N ARG A 664 -51.52 23.30 -12.09
CA ARG A 664 -52.81 22.70 -12.47
C ARG A 664 -52.63 21.30 -13.07
N PRO A 665 -52.48 20.25 -12.24
CA PRO A 665 -52.42 18.89 -12.74
C PRO A 665 -53.74 18.51 -13.41
N THR A 666 -53.69 18.03 -14.66
CA THR A 666 -54.89 17.71 -15.45
C THR A 666 -55.08 16.20 -15.65
N ARG A 667 -53.99 15.44 -15.85
CA ARG A 667 -54.01 13.97 -15.94
C ARG A 667 -52.60 13.41 -15.77
N GLY A 668 -52.42 12.43 -14.90
CA GLY A 668 -51.13 11.77 -14.69
C GLY A 668 -50.77 11.54 -13.22
N ILE A 669 -49.51 11.19 -13.00
CA ILE A 669 -48.94 10.94 -11.67
C ILE A 669 -48.16 12.17 -11.23
N TYR A 670 -48.45 12.66 -10.03
CA TYR A 670 -47.79 13.81 -9.42
C TYR A 670 -47.36 13.49 -7.99
N ILE A 671 -46.45 14.28 -7.44
CA ILE A 671 -46.10 14.30 -6.02
C ILE A 671 -46.78 15.52 -5.40
N HIS A 672 -47.58 15.30 -4.35
CA HIS A 672 -48.24 16.36 -3.59
C HIS A 672 -48.05 16.10 -2.10
N ASN A 673 -47.46 17.06 -1.38
CA ASN A 673 -47.12 16.92 0.04
C ASN A 673 -46.38 15.61 0.36
N GLY A 674 -45.37 15.28 -0.46
CA GLY A 674 -44.55 14.08 -0.30
C GLY A 674 -45.25 12.76 -0.64
N ARG A 675 -46.47 12.77 -1.21
CA ARG A 675 -47.20 11.57 -1.61
C ARG A 675 -47.45 11.54 -3.11
N LYS A 676 -47.32 10.34 -3.70
CA LYS A 676 -47.72 10.07 -5.08
C LYS A 676 -49.25 10.14 -5.19
N VAL A 677 -49.76 11.05 -6.01
CA VAL A 677 -51.18 11.26 -6.29
C VAL A 677 -51.43 11.03 -7.77
N VAL A 678 -52.47 10.26 -8.07
CA VAL A 678 -52.93 10.03 -9.45
C VAL A 678 -54.08 10.99 -9.71
N VAL A 679 -53.89 11.93 -10.63
CA VAL A 679 -54.94 12.82 -11.13
C VAL A 679 -55.51 12.18 -12.39
N ARG A 680 -56.79 11.83 -12.35
CA ARG A 680 -57.49 11.09 -13.42
C ARG A 680 -58.21 12.00 -14.39
#